data_AF-A0A1Q7AFE4-F1
#
_entry.id   AF-A0A1Q7AFE4-F1
#
_cell.length_a   1.000
_cell.length_b   1.000
_cell.length_c   1.000
_cell.angle_alpha   90.00
_cell.angle_beta   90.00
_cell.angle_gamma   90.00
#
_symmetry.space_group_name_H-M   'P 1'
#
loop_
_entity.id
_entity.type
_entity.pdbx_description
1 polymer ?
#
loop_
_entity_poly.entity_id
_entity_poly.type
_entity_poly.pdbx_seq_one_letter_code
_entity_poly.pdbx_strand_id
1 'polypeptide(L)'
;MVKTLAAIADQEGPWDNPWTVQEKKIGSLQAELRSEKDPIKRLILQRELALQYVYGGTAEPGIALLEKLLLDYGKSLPVRDIETLKADVALAYFRLGEQQNCTWNHNSDACIFPIKDDGVHKERLGAAEAARRYTELLSDPATDPENALVYRWLLNLCYMVLGRYPDGIPKRWLIPPDTFKSDYDIGKFRDVAATRGVSVFGRAGGVILEDFDNDGHLDLVISHMGIEEQLEFFRNNGDGTFTRRTEEAGLKGIVGGLNIVQADYDNDGCIDIFVPRGAWLHDKGQHPSSLLRNNCDGSFTDVTAKAGVLNNYPTQTAVWADFNGDGLLDLFIGNEIVREKVQWPANAPNFRLYINNGNGTFTDVGPDTGIRLSGMVKGATADDYDNDGWPDLYVSVMGGPNHLFRNIAVAGKTPKFTDVTARAGVAEPNMSFTCWFFDYNNDGWPDIFVSGYWATMPNIVREYLGQKDKAKGDRPRLYRNNRDGTFTDVSREARLDQLLLTMGANFGDLDNDGWLDFYLGTGAAPLTNIVPHQMFRNAQGQFFQNVTTSGGFGHLQKGHAVAFGDIHNDGTQDIFEVIGGAYTADKFWSVLFKNPGHGNHWIKLRLLGTKSNRFAVGARIRLKITEEGSTREIFRTVNSGGSFGASSLRPHVGVGKASAIDSLEIRWPGSGLVQRFSGPIGADKVYEIREGRDELKSIQ
;
A
#
# COMPACT_ATOMS: atom_id res chain seq x y z
N MET A 1 -10.29 -24.46 0.78
CA MET A 1 -9.72 -23.32 0.03
C MET A 1 -8.66 -23.74 -0.98
N VAL A 2 -7.56 -24.38 -0.59
CA VAL A 2 -6.43 -24.76 -1.48
C VAL A 2 -6.87 -25.36 -2.82
N LYS A 3 -7.72 -26.41 -2.80
CA LYS A 3 -8.24 -27.04 -4.04
C LYS A 3 -9.03 -26.08 -4.92
N THR A 4 -9.77 -25.14 -4.32
CA THR A 4 -10.56 -24.14 -5.04
C THR A 4 -9.64 -23.16 -5.75
N LEU A 5 -8.63 -22.62 -5.07
CA LEU A 5 -7.67 -21.69 -5.66
C LEU A 5 -6.87 -22.34 -6.80
N ALA A 6 -6.40 -23.58 -6.61
CA ALA A 6 -5.73 -24.34 -7.64
C ALA A 6 -6.62 -24.56 -8.88
N ALA A 7 -7.89 -24.91 -8.69
CA ALA A 7 -8.83 -25.10 -9.80
C ALA A 7 -9.08 -23.81 -10.59
N ILE A 8 -9.09 -22.64 -9.94
CA ILE A 8 -9.22 -21.35 -10.63
C ILE A 8 -7.95 -21.06 -11.44
N ALA A 9 -6.76 -21.29 -10.86
CA ALA A 9 -5.48 -21.12 -11.57
C ALA A 9 -5.39 -22.00 -12.83
N ASP A 10 -5.78 -23.27 -12.72
CA ASP A 10 -5.79 -24.23 -13.82
C ASP A 10 -6.72 -23.80 -14.97
N GLN A 11 -7.81 -23.12 -14.63
CA GLN A 11 -8.84 -22.65 -15.57
C GLN A 11 -8.54 -21.26 -16.16
N GLU A 12 -7.55 -20.52 -15.63
CA GLU A 12 -7.22 -19.18 -16.12
C GLU A 12 -6.68 -19.25 -17.56
N GLY A 13 -7.45 -18.69 -18.49
CA GLY A 13 -7.10 -18.59 -19.90
C GLY A 13 -6.00 -17.55 -20.15
N PRO A 14 -5.34 -17.59 -21.32
CA PRO A 14 -4.24 -16.67 -21.64
C PRO A 14 -4.66 -15.20 -21.58
N TRP A 15 -5.91 -14.87 -21.86
CA TRP A 15 -6.38 -13.48 -21.97
C TRP A 15 -7.39 -13.08 -20.90
N ASP A 16 -7.69 -13.97 -19.94
CA ASP A 16 -8.61 -13.67 -18.84
C ASP A 16 -8.05 -12.59 -17.91
N ASN A 17 -6.73 -12.52 -17.78
CA ASN A 17 -6.05 -11.53 -16.96
C ASN A 17 -4.90 -10.88 -17.76
N PRO A 18 -4.96 -9.57 -18.04
CA PRO A 18 -3.96 -8.90 -18.88
C PRO A 18 -2.58 -8.79 -18.22
N TRP A 19 -2.47 -9.05 -16.91
CA TRP A 19 -1.25 -8.82 -16.12
C TRP A 19 -0.39 -10.08 -15.88
N THR A 20 -0.94 -11.28 -16.05
CA THR A 20 -0.28 -12.55 -15.69
C THR A 20 -0.20 -13.54 -16.88
N VAL A 21 0.25 -14.78 -16.61
CA VAL A 21 0.27 -15.93 -17.56
C VAL A 21 0.92 -15.62 -18.92
N GLN A 22 2.02 -14.86 -18.90
CA GLN A 22 2.70 -14.42 -20.13
C GLN A 22 3.13 -15.60 -21.02
N GLU A 23 3.56 -16.72 -20.45
CA GLU A 23 3.90 -17.91 -21.23
C GLU A 23 2.71 -18.43 -22.07
N LYS A 24 1.50 -18.49 -21.47
CA LYS A 24 0.27 -18.88 -22.19
C LYS A 24 -0.06 -17.87 -23.30
N LYS A 25 0.08 -16.56 -23.03
CA LYS A 25 -0.14 -15.48 -24.03
C LYS A 25 0.83 -15.56 -25.20
N ILE A 26 2.12 -15.71 -24.90
CA ILE A 26 3.19 -15.84 -25.89
C ILE A 26 2.91 -17.07 -26.77
N GLY A 27 2.57 -18.21 -26.18
CA GLY A 27 2.21 -19.42 -26.92
C GLY A 27 0.99 -19.21 -27.83
N SER A 28 -0.05 -18.52 -27.33
CA SER A 28 -1.24 -18.17 -28.10
C SER A 28 -0.91 -17.29 -29.31
N LEU A 29 -0.13 -16.22 -29.12
CA LEU A 29 0.26 -15.29 -30.18
C LEU A 29 1.15 -15.97 -31.23
N GLN A 30 2.10 -16.81 -30.80
CA GLN A 30 2.93 -17.58 -31.71
C GLN A 30 2.10 -18.55 -32.56
N ALA A 31 1.07 -19.16 -31.98
CA ALA A 31 0.16 -20.05 -32.72
C ALA A 31 -0.65 -19.28 -33.77
N GLU A 32 -1.20 -18.12 -33.41
CA GLU A 32 -1.95 -17.25 -34.33
C GLU A 32 -1.07 -16.72 -35.47
N LEU A 33 0.17 -16.30 -35.16
CA LEU A 33 1.14 -15.85 -36.15
C LEU A 33 1.55 -16.92 -37.17
N ARG A 34 1.38 -18.22 -36.87
CA ARG A 34 1.66 -19.29 -37.84
C ARG A 34 0.59 -19.39 -38.94
N SER A 35 -0.66 -19.00 -38.64
CA SER A 35 -1.78 -19.11 -39.58
C SER A 35 -2.18 -17.78 -40.22
N GLU A 36 -1.91 -16.64 -39.56
CA GLU A 36 -2.29 -15.32 -40.07
C GLU A 36 -1.44 -14.93 -41.31
N LYS A 37 -2.10 -14.47 -42.37
CA LYS A 37 -1.48 -14.11 -43.66
C LYS A 37 -1.57 -12.61 -43.96
N ASP A 38 -2.49 -11.89 -43.34
CA ASP A 38 -2.66 -10.46 -43.54
C ASP A 38 -1.45 -9.68 -42.99
N PRO A 39 -0.72 -8.90 -43.80
CA PRO A 39 0.50 -8.23 -43.35
C PRO A 39 0.29 -7.26 -42.18
N ILE A 40 -0.84 -6.56 -42.13
CA ILE A 40 -1.13 -5.57 -41.09
C ILE A 40 -1.43 -6.27 -39.77
N LYS A 41 -2.28 -7.31 -39.80
CA LYS A 41 -2.56 -8.11 -38.60
C LYS A 41 -1.30 -8.81 -38.09
N ARG A 42 -0.46 -9.33 -38.99
CA ARG A 42 0.84 -9.89 -38.60
C ARG A 42 1.72 -8.88 -37.89
N LEU A 43 1.82 -7.64 -38.39
CA LEU A 43 2.54 -6.56 -37.72
C LEU A 43 2.00 -6.30 -36.32
N ILE A 44 0.68 -6.18 -36.16
CA ILE A 44 0.03 -5.96 -34.85
C ILE A 44 0.34 -7.12 -33.89
N LEU A 45 0.17 -8.36 -34.33
CA LEU A 45 0.45 -9.56 -33.53
C LEU A 45 1.94 -9.70 -33.18
N GLN A 46 2.85 -9.33 -34.09
CA GLN A 46 4.28 -9.32 -33.81
C GLN A 46 4.66 -8.27 -32.77
N ARG A 47 4.09 -7.06 -32.86
CA ARG A 47 4.30 -6.03 -31.85
C ARG A 47 3.76 -6.48 -30.50
N GLU A 48 2.55 -7.02 -30.46
CA GLU A 48 1.94 -7.54 -29.23
C GLU A 48 2.78 -8.68 -28.62
N LEU A 49 3.24 -9.63 -29.44
CA LEU A 49 4.16 -10.68 -29.00
C LEU A 49 5.43 -10.12 -28.38
N ALA A 50 6.01 -9.09 -29.00
CA ALA A 50 7.20 -8.44 -28.48
C ALA A 50 6.95 -7.78 -27.11
N LEU A 51 5.80 -7.11 -26.95
CA LEU A 51 5.40 -6.50 -25.68
C LEU A 51 5.12 -7.57 -24.61
N GLN A 52 4.51 -8.70 -24.96
CA GLN A 52 4.30 -9.79 -23.99
C GLN A 52 5.61 -10.39 -23.46
N TYR A 53 6.68 -10.43 -24.27
CA TYR A 53 8.02 -10.77 -23.76
C TYR A 53 8.52 -9.75 -22.74
N VAL A 54 8.38 -8.45 -23.05
CA VAL A 54 8.77 -7.36 -22.14
C VAL A 54 7.94 -7.42 -20.84
N TYR A 55 6.61 -7.59 -20.92
CA TYR A 55 5.72 -7.75 -19.77
C TYR A 55 5.99 -9.03 -18.96
N GLY A 56 6.55 -10.06 -19.59
CA GLY A 56 6.90 -11.34 -18.98
C GLY A 56 8.25 -11.37 -18.28
N GLY A 57 9.02 -10.27 -18.33
CA GLY A 57 10.35 -10.24 -17.72
C GLY A 57 11.47 -10.83 -18.60
N THR A 58 11.22 -10.98 -19.91
CA THR A 58 12.17 -11.53 -20.89
C THR A 58 12.40 -10.50 -22.00
N ALA A 59 13.12 -9.43 -21.69
CA ALA A 59 13.18 -8.27 -22.59
C ALA A 59 13.93 -8.56 -23.91
N GLU A 60 14.93 -9.45 -23.94
CA GLU A 60 15.80 -9.64 -25.11
C GLU A 60 15.05 -10.16 -26.36
N PRO A 61 14.20 -11.21 -26.29
CA PRO A 61 13.37 -11.61 -27.43
C PRO A 61 12.41 -10.51 -27.89
N GLY A 62 11.88 -9.72 -26.96
CA GLY A 62 11.04 -8.56 -27.26
C GLY A 62 11.80 -7.49 -28.03
N ILE A 63 13.00 -7.13 -27.57
CA ILE A 63 13.91 -6.18 -28.24
C ILE A 63 14.22 -6.64 -29.66
N ALA A 64 14.64 -7.89 -29.84
CA ALA A 64 15.00 -8.43 -31.15
C ALA A 64 13.83 -8.34 -32.14
N LEU A 65 12.61 -8.63 -31.68
CA LEU A 65 11.42 -8.54 -32.52
C LEU A 65 11.06 -7.07 -32.84
N LEU A 66 11.08 -6.17 -31.85
CA LEU A 66 10.79 -4.75 -32.06
C LEU A 66 11.81 -4.08 -33.00
N GLU A 67 13.10 -4.39 -32.86
CA GLU A 67 14.14 -3.87 -33.75
C GLU A 67 13.96 -4.36 -35.18
N LYS A 68 13.59 -5.64 -35.36
CA LYS A 68 13.24 -6.18 -36.67
C LYS A 68 12.04 -5.44 -37.26
N LEU A 69 10.98 -5.22 -36.49
CA LEU A 69 9.81 -4.47 -36.96
C LEU A 69 10.19 -3.04 -37.36
N LEU A 70 11.06 -2.38 -36.60
CA LEU A 70 11.51 -1.03 -36.91
C LEU A 70 12.37 -1.00 -38.19
N LEU A 71 13.19 -2.02 -38.42
CA LEU A 71 13.95 -2.19 -39.66
C LEU A 71 13.02 -2.39 -40.87
N ASP A 72 12.04 -3.28 -40.74
CA ASP A 72 11.13 -3.68 -41.82
C ASP A 72 10.12 -2.56 -42.17
N TYR A 73 9.64 -1.82 -41.16
CA TYR A 73 8.50 -0.89 -41.30
C TYR A 73 8.77 0.57 -40.92
N GLY A 74 9.93 0.88 -40.33
CA GLY A 74 10.23 2.21 -39.76
C GLY A 74 10.32 3.36 -40.77
N LYS A 75 10.13 3.09 -42.07
CA LYS A 75 10.05 4.10 -43.14
C LYS A 75 8.72 4.11 -43.87
N SER A 76 7.87 3.10 -43.67
CA SER A 76 6.62 2.91 -44.41
C SER A 76 5.37 3.20 -43.59
N LEU A 77 5.49 3.21 -42.26
CA LEU A 77 4.37 3.49 -41.37
C LEU A 77 4.10 5.00 -41.21
N PRO A 78 2.89 5.38 -40.78
CA PRO A 78 2.61 6.74 -40.32
C PRO A 78 3.59 7.18 -39.22
N VAL A 79 3.89 8.47 -39.19
CA VAL A 79 4.85 9.08 -38.23
C VAL A 79 4.57 8.68 -36.78
N ARG A 80 3.29 8.72 -36.36
CA ARG A 80 2.85 8.34 -35.01
C ARG A 80 3.17 6.87 -34.67
N ASP A 81 2.99 5.97 -35.64
CA ASP A 81 3.23 4.54 -35.44
C ASP A 81 4.73 4.24 -35.39
N ILE A 82 5.53 4.98 -36.17
CA ILE A 82 7.00 4.93 -36.09
C ILE A 82 7.49 5.41 -34.73
N GLU A 83 6.96 6.54 -34.22
CA GLU A 83 7.28 7.05 -32.88
C GLU A 83 6.95 6.00 -31.81
N THR A 84 5.75 5.41 -31.88
CA THR A 84 5.31 4.35 -30.95
C THR A 84 6.28 3.17 -30.96
N LEU A 85 6.65 2.68 -32.14
CA LEU A 85 7.56 1.54 -32.26
C LEU A 85 8.98 1.88 -31.75
N LYS A 86 9.49 3.07 -32.04
CA LYS A 86 10.77 3.56 -31.47
C LYS A 86 10.70 3.63 -29.93
N ALA A 87 9.59 4.10 -29.39
CA ALA A 87 9.37 4.21 -27.94
C ALA A 87 9.28 2.84 -27.27
N ASP A 88 8.63 1.86 -27.90
CA ASP A 88 8.59 0.47 -27.41
C ASP A 88 9.99 -0.13 -27.32
N VAL A 89 10.83 0.08 -28.35
CA VAL A 89 12.23 -0.39 -28.33
C VAL A 89 12.99 0.30 -27.18
N ALA A 90 12.85 1.62 -27.03
CA ALA A 90 13.51 2.36 -25.95
C ALA A 90 13.10 1.85 -24.56
N LEU A 91 11.80 1.60 -24.35
CA LEU A 91 11.27 1.03 -23.12
C LEU A 91 11.80 -0.39 -22.89
N ALA A 92 11.84 -1.24 -23.90
CA ALA A 92 12.34 -2.61 -23.77
C ALA A 92 13.80 -2.64 -23.31
N TYR A 93 14.67 -1.77 -23.86
CA TYR A 93 16.05 -1.59 -23.37
C TYR A 93 16.11 -1.03 -21.95
N PHE A 94 15.23 -0.07 -21.60
CA PHE A 94 15.15 0.45 -20.24
C PHE A 94 14.84 -0.67 -19.24
N ARG A 95 13.83 -1.50 -19.54
CA ARG A 95 13.42 -2.63 -18.71
C ARG A 95 14.50 -3.71 -18.63
N LEU A 96 15.23 -3.97 -19.72
CA LEU A 96 16.40 -4.86 -19.69
C LEU A 96 17.45 -4.38 -18.69
N GLY A 97 17.77 -3.08 -18.72
CA GLY A 97 18.73 -2.48 -17.79
C GLY A 97 18.26 -2.60 -16.34
N GLU A 98 16.99 -2.33 -16.06
CA GLU A 98 16.41 -2.48 -14.72
C GLU A 98 16.43 -3.95 -14.25
N GLN A 99 16.05 -4.91 -15.09
CA GLN A 99 16.09 -6.34 -14.75
C GLN A 99 17.51 -6.80 -14.42
N GLN A 100 18.47 -6.48 -15.27
CA GLN A 100 19.86 -6.91 -15.07
C GLN A 100 20.51 -6.33 -13.81
N ASN A 101 20.13 -5.13 -13.39
CA ASN A 101 20.84 -4.41 -12.32
C ASN A 101 20.04 -4.31 -11.02
N CYS A 102 18.73 -4.05 -11.11
CA CYS A 102 17.90 -3.85 -9.92
C CYS A 102 17.24 -5.13 -9.41
N THR A 103 17.02 -6.14 -10.26
CA THR A 103 16.46 -7.44 -9.83
C THR A 103 17.51 -8.54 -9.78
N TRP A 104 18.20 -8.84 -10.89
CA TRP A 104 19.15 -9.96 -10.96
C TRP A 104 20.43 -9.71 -10.14
N ASN A 105 20.91 -8.46 -10.12
CA ASN A 105 22.09 -8.04 -9.36
C ASN A 105 21.73 -7.03 -8.25
N HIS A 106 20.61 -7.29 -7.57
CA HIS A 106 20.05 -6.42 -6.54
C HIS A 106 21.04 -6.14 -5.39
N ASN A 107 20.97 -4.92 -4.85
CA ASN A 107 21.69 -4.47 -3.67
C ASN A 107 20.88 -3.38 -2.93
N SER A 108 21.32 -2.96 -1.74
CA SER A 108 20.58 -2.03 -0.87
C SER A 108 20.43 -0.61 -1.42
N ASP A 109 21.14 -0.24 -2.49
CA ASP A 109 21.01 1.06 -3.18
C ASP A 109 20.31 0.91 -4.56
N ALA A 110 19.93 -0.31 -4.93
CA ALA A 110 19.38 -0.60 -6.25
C ALA A 110 18.03 0.08 -6.48
N CYS A 111 17.95 0.90 -7.54
CA CYS A 111 16.72 1.58 -7.96
C CYS A 111 16.08 2.51 -6.90
N ILE A 112 16.87 3.03 -5.96
CA ILE A 112 16.46 4.08 -5.02
C ILE A 112 16.78 5.46 -5.63
N PHE A 113 15.76 6.31 -5.70
CA PHE A 113 15.83 7.64 -6.29
C PHE A 113 16.29 8.72 -5.28
N PRO A 114 17.16 9.66 -5.68
CA PRO A 114 17.94 9.67 -6.93
C PRO A 114 19.02 8.60 -6.92
N ILE A 115 19.23 7.94 -8.07
CA ILE A 115 20.15 6.81 -8.18
C ILE A 115 21.60 7.31 -8.18
N LYS A 116 22.40 6.73 -7.30
CA LYS A 116 23.82 7.04 -7.06
C LYS A 116 24.53 5.84 -6.45
N ASP A 117 25.83 5.98 -6.18
CA ASP A 117 26.66 5.01 -5.47
C ASP A 117 26.51 3.59 -6.07
N ASP A 118 26.23 2.57 -5.25
CA ASP A 118 26.07 1.17 -5.68
C ASP A 118 24.77 0.90 -6.46
N GLY A 119 23.88 1.90 -6.55
CA GLY A 119 22.69 1.87 -7.41
C GLY A 119 23.01 2.14 -8.89
N VAL A 120 24.21 2.62 -9.22
CA VAL A 120 24.65 2.83 -10.62
C VAL A 120 24.80 1.48 -11.32
N HIS A 121 24.22 1.36 -12.51
CA HIS A 121 24.19 0.11 -13.28
C HIS A 121 25.61 -0.34 -13.69
N LYS A 122 25.87 -1.62 -13.42
CA LYS A 122 27.05 -2.36 -13.87
C LYS A 122 26.84 -2.89 -15.29
N GLU A 123 25.68 -3.48 -15.56
CA GLU A 123 25.26 -3.86 -16.90
C GLU A 123 24.65 -2.66 -17.63
N ARG A 124 25.47 -2.02 -18.47
CA ARG A 124 25.17 -0.69 -19.03
C ARG A 124 24.43 -0.70 -20.35
N LEU A 125 24.38 -1.83 -21.06
CA LEU A 125 23.81 -1.91 -22.41
C LEU A 125 22.36 -1.39 -22.43
N GLY A 126 21.50 -1.91 -21.57
CA GLY A 126 20.09 -1.52 -21.49
C GLY A 126 19.91 -0.01 -21.30
N ALA A 127 20.54 0.54 -20.26
CA ALA A 127 20.44 1.96 -19.94
C ALA A 127 21.05 2.88 -21.01
N ALA A 128 22.19 2.50 -21.60
CA ALA A 128 22.85 3.29 -22.65
C ALA A 128 22.02 3.32 -23.94
N GLU A 129 21.49 2.18 -24.35
CA GLU A 129 20.66 2.05 -25.54
C GLU A 129 19.29 2.73 -25.38
N ALA A 130 18.70 2.68 -24.17
CA ALA A 130 17.51 3.46 -23.84
C ALA A 130 17.79 4.98 -23.89
N ALA A 131 18.88 5.45 -23.26
CA ALA A 131 19.27 6.86 -23.28
C ALA A 131 19.46 7.39 -24.70
N ARG A 132 20.13 6.62 -25.57
CA ARG A 132 20.33 6.98 -26.98
C ARG A 132 18.99 7.12 -27.71
N ARG A 133 18.08 6.15 -27.57
CA ARG A 133 16.79 6.17 -28.26
C ARG A 133 15.86 7.27 -27.74
N TYR A 134 15.81 7.52 -26.44
CA TYR A 134 15.04 8.65 -25.90
C TYR A 134 15.62 10.00 -26.37
N THR A 135 16.95 10.11 -26.51
CA THR A 135 17.59 11.30 -27.08
C THR A 135 17.19 11.51 -28.55
N GLU A 136 17.11 10.43 -29.33
CA GLU A 136 16.66 10.47 -30.74
C GLU A 136 15.20 10.91 -30.84
N LEU A 137 14.31 10.32 -30.04
CA LEU A 137 12.90 10.70 -29.96
C LEU A 137 12.75 12.19 -29.58
N LEU A 138 13.44 12.64 -28.53
CA LEU A 138 13.38 14.03 -28.09
C LEU A 138 13.99 15.04 -29.08
N SER A 139 14.82 14.58 -30.01
CA SER A 139 15.43 15.42 -31.06
C SER A 139 14.58 15.48 -32.33
N ASP A 140 13.64 14.56 -32.50
CA ASP A 140 12.77 14.49 -33.66
C ASP A 140 11.67 15.56 -33.55
N PRO A 141 11.59 16.53 -34.47
CA PRO A 141 10.56 17.57 -34.42
C PRO A 141 9.15 17.03 -34.63
N ALA A 142 9.02 15.78 -35.10
CA ALA A 142 7.74 15.12 -35.30
C ALA A 142 7.23 14.38 -34.05
N THR A 143 8.03 14.27 -32.99
CA THR A 143 7.62 13.62 -31.74
C THR A 143 6.48 14.38 -31.06
N ASP A 144 5.48 13.63 -30.61
CA ASP A 144 4.35 14.19 -29.88
C ASP A 144 4.81 14.93 -28.60
N PRO A 145 4.36 16.17 -28.38
CA PRO A 145 4.78 16.96 -27.22
C PRO A 145 4.43 16.36 -25.85
N GLU A 146 3.36 15.57 -25.72
CA GLU A 146 3.03 14.89 -24.46
C GLU A 146 3.98 13.71 -24.24
N ASN A 147 4.23 12.91 -25.28
CA ASN A 147 5.19 11.80 -25.22
C ASN A 147 6.60 12.29 -24.90
N ALA A 148 7.01 13.44 -25.43
CA ALA A 148 8.29 14.06 -25.12
C ALA A 148 8.51 14.30 -23.62
N LEU A 149 7.46 14.57 -22.84
CA LEU A 149 7.59 14.70 -21.38
C LEU A 149 7.93 13.36 -20.72
N VAL A 150 7.33 12.26 -21.18
CA VAL A 150 7.66 10.90 -20.71
C VAL A 150 9.10 10.53 -21.06
N TYR A 151 9.52 10.79 -22.31
CA TYR A 151 10.88 10.50 -22.75
C TYR A 151 11.90 11.34 -21.99
N ARG A 152 11.58 12.60 -21.68
CA ARG A 152 12.43 13.46 -20.85
C ARG A 152 12.64 12.86 -19.47
N TRP A 153 11.59 12.37 -18.82
CA TRP A 153 11.68 11.72 -17.51
C TRP A 153 12.56 10.47 -17.56
N LEU A 154 12.24 9.54 -18.47
CA LEU A 154 12.98 8.28 -18.61
C LEU A 154 14.44 8.52 -19.03
N LEU A 155 14.72 9.56 -19.81
CA LEU A 155 16.08 10.00 -20.11
C LEU A 155 16.84 10.43 -18.85
N ASN A 156 16.25 11.24 -17.99
CA ASN A 156 16.91 11.66 -16.74
C ASN A 156 17.22 10.43 -15.86
N LEU A 157 16.29 9.48 -15.73
CA LEU A 157 16.55 8.20 -15.05
C LEU A 157 17.68 7.41 -15.70
N CYS A 158 17.72 7.31 -17.03
CA CYS A 158 18.82 6.65 -17.76
C CYS A 158 20.18 7.27 -17.41
N TYR A 159 20.26 8.60 -17.30
CA TYR A 159 21.52 9.27 -16.93
C TYR A 159 21.88 9.07 -15.46
N MET A 160 20.89 8.96 -14.56
CA MET A 160 21.12 8.61 -13.15
C MET A 160 21.70 7.20 -13.02
N VAL A 161 21.05 6.19 -13.62
CA VAL A 161 21.55 4.80 -13.58
C VAL A 161 22.90 4.62 -14.27
N LEU A 162 23.27 5.50 -15.20
CA LEU A 162 24.60 5.50 -15.83
C LEU A 162 25.66 6.25 -15.03
N GLY A 163 25.31 6.89 -13.91
CA GLY A 163 26.21 7.71 -13.11
C GLY A 163 26.67 8.98 -13.83
N ARG A 164 25.83 9.54 -14.71
CA ARG A 164 26.14 10.71 -15.56
C ARG A 164 25.22 11.90 -15.30
N TYR A 165 24.26 11.78 -14.40
CA TYR A 165 23.37 12.87 -14.01
C TYR A 165 24.02 13.74 -12.92
N PRO A 166 23.86 15.08 -12.93
CA PRO A 166 23.12 15.87 -13.91
C PRO A 166 23.96 16.36 -15.10
N ASP A 167 25.29 16.26 -15.05
CA ASP A 167 26.16 17.00 -15.99
C ASP A 167 26.17 16.43 -17.41
N GLY A 168 25.85 15.15 -17.58
CA GLY A 168 25.87 14.47 -18.88
C GLY A 168 24.64 14.74 -19.75
N ILE A 169 23.51 15.19 -19.18
CA ILE A 169 22.28 15.38 -19.95
C ILE A 169 22.24 16.78 -20.59
N PRO A 170 21.78 16.92 -21.85
CA PRO A 170 21.58 18.24 -22.45
C PRO A 170 20.64 19.11 -21.62
N LYS A 171 21.06 20.35 -21.30
CA LYS A 171 20.33 21.28 -20.41
C LYS A 171 18.84 21.47 -20.76
N ARG A 172 18.47 21.41 -22.05
CA ARG A 172 17.08 21.54 -22.51
C ARG A 172 16.15 20.40 -22.04
N TRP A 173 16.71 19.25 -21.65
CA TRP A 173 15.96 18.09 -21.18
C TRP A 173 16.26 17.74 -19.71
N LEU A 174 17.22 18.41 -19.06
CA LEU A 174 17.50 18.24 -17.64
C LEU A 174 16.27 18.56 -16.78
N ILE A 175 15.91 17.65 -15.88
CA ILE A 175 15.09 17.99 -14.72
C ILE A 175 16.08 18.37 -13.59
N PRO A 176 15.99 19.55 -12.98
CA PRO A 176 17.02 19.98 -12.02
C PRO A 176 17.11 19.08 -10.77
N PRO A 177 18.31 18.80 -10.23
CA PRO A 177 18.46 18.03 -8.98
C PRO A 177 17.71 18.63 -7.79
N ASP A 178 17.68 19.97 -7.69
CA ASP A 178 17.01 20.68 -6.59
C ASP A 178 15.50 20.40 -6.52
N THR A 179 14.88 19.95 -7.63
CA THR A 179 13.48 19.50 -7.67
C THR A 179 13.21 18.34 -6.71
N PHE A 180 14.23 17.54 -6.41
CA PHE A 180 14.10 16.29 -5.63
C PHE A 180 14.65 16.41 -4.20
N LYS A 181 15.02 17.61 -3.78
CA LYS A 181 15.64 17.83 -2.48
C LYS A 181 14.61 17.63 -1.37
N SER A 182 14.96 16.84 -0.36
CA SER A 182 14.15 16.73 0.86
C SER A 182 14.09 18.04 1.64
N ASP A 183 12.94 18.29 2.26
CA ASP A 183 12.69 19.47 3.10
C ASP A 183 13.41 19.41 4.45
N TYR A 184 13.72 18.18 4.90
CA TYR A 184 14.38 17.87 6.16
C TYR A 184 15.29 16.66 5.97
N ASP A 185 16.41 16.61 6.71
CA ASP A 185 17.32 15.45 6.70
C ASP A 185 16.95 14.50 7.84
N ILE A 186 16.24 13.42 7.51
CA ILE A 186 15.81 12.41 8.49
C ILE A 186 16.88 11.34 8.77
N GLY A 187 18.02 11.40 8.06
CA GLY A 187 19.03 10.35 8.08
C GLY A 187 18.64 9.13 7.23
N LYS A 188 19.64 8.41 6.71
CA LYS A 188 19.41 7.29 5.77
C LYS A 188 18.89 6.04 6.50
N PHE A 189 17.73 5.56 6.06
CA PHE A 189 17.17 4.26 6.38
C PHE A 189 17.74 3.24 5.40
N ARG A 190 18.38 2.19 5.89
CA ARG A 190 19.05 1.21 5.03
C ARG A 190 18.16 0.01 4.82
N ASP A 191 18.01 -0.42 3.57
CA ASP A 191 17.43 -1.74 3.31
C ASP A 191 18.36 -2.84 3.85
N VAL A 192 17.82 -3.65 4.75
CA VAL A 192 18.50 -4.79 5.38
C VAL A 192 17.81 -6.12 5.09
N ALA A 193 16.77 -6.16 4.24
CA ALA A 193 15.93 -7.34 4.01
C ALA A 193 16.75 -8.61 3.75
N ALA A 194 17.73 -8.53 2.85
CA ALA A 194 18.57 -9.67 2.48
C ALA A 194 19.38 -10.20 3.67
N THR A 195 20.00 -9.29 4.43
CA THR A 195 20.79 -9.64 5.62
C THR A 195 19.95 -10.13 6.79
N ARG A 196 18.65 -9.84 6.79
CA ARG A 196 17.68 -10.31 7.78
C ARG A 196 16.91 -11.56 7.36
N GLY A 197 17.15 -12.09 6.16
CA GLY A 197 16.47 -13.31 5.70
C GLY A 197 15.02 -13.11 5.23
N VAL A 198 14.64 -11.87 4.89
CA VAL A 198 13.27 -11.51 4.47
C VAL A 198 13.24 -10.75 3.14
N SER A 199 14.03 -11.21 2.17
CA SER A 199 13.93 -10.76 0.78
C SER A 199 12.95 -11.64 0.00
N VAL A 200 11.80 -11.06 -0.32
CA VAL A 200 10.73 -11.73 -1.09
C VAL A 200 10.68 -11.14 -2.49
N PHE A 201 10.72 -11.98 -3.52
CA PHE A 201 10.62 -11.56 -4.91
C PHE A 201 9.21 -11.84 -5.45
N GLY A 202 8.42 -10.79 -5.62
CA GLY A 202 7.01 -10.96 -5.98
C GLY A 202 6.40 -9.74 -6.65
N ARG A 203 5.13 -9.88 -7.04
CA ARG A 203 4.31 -8.79 -7.56
C ARG A 203 3.69 -7.98 -6.41
N ALA A 204 2.92 -6.97 -6.82
CA ALA A 204 1.98 -6.25 -5.96
C ALA A 204 1.27 -7.16 -4.97
N GLY A 205 1.12 -6.70 -3.73
CA GLY A 205 0.68 -7.58 -2.65
C GLY A 205 0.50 -6.85 -1.32
N GLY A 206 0.19 -7.63 -0.28
CA GLY A 206 -0.11 -7.19 1.07
C GLY A 206 0.99 -7.53 2.08
N VAL A 207 1.06 -6.82 3.21
CA VAL A 207 1.88 -7.22 4.37
C VAL A 207 1.14 -7.04 5.69
N ILE A 208 1.29 -7.99 6.61
CA ILE A 208 0.96 -7.85 8.03
C ILE A 208 2.24 -7.99 8.84
N LEU A 209 2.39 -7.11 9.83
CA LEU A 209 3.44 -7.18 10.85
C LEU A 209 2.80 -7.34 12.24
N GLU A 210 2.87 -8.54 12.82
CA GLU A 210 2.30 -8.84 14.13
C GLU A 210 2.96 -10.06 14.81
N ASP A 211 2.81 -10.20 16.13
CA ASP A 211 3.25 -11.38 16.89
C ASP A 211 2.25 -12.54 16.76
N PHE A 212 2.50 -13.44 15.81
CA PHE A 212 1.58 -14.52 15.46
C PHE A 212 1.73 -15.76 16.36
N ASP A 213 2.87 -15.97 17.00
CA ASP A 213 3.09 -17.09 17.91
C ASP A 213 3.15 -16.68 19.39
N ASN A 214 2.84 -15.42 19.70
CA ASN A 214 2.81 -14.83 21.03
C ASN A 214 4.17 -14.89 21.76
N ASP A 215 5.29 -14.89 21.02
CA ASP A 215 6.64 -14.92 21.58
C ASP A 215 7.21 -13.53 21.94
N GLY A 216 6.48 -12.47 21.61
CA GLY A 216 6.83 -11.07 21.88
C GLY A 216 7.50 -10.37 20.70
N HIS A 217 7.92 -11.09 19.66
CA HIS A 217 8.55 -10.54 18.47
C HIS A 217 7.55 -10.35 17.33
N LEU A 218 7.78 -9.34 16.48
CA LEU A 218 6.91 -9.10 15.33
C LEU A 218 7.31 -10.01 14.16
N ASP A 219 6.39 -10.87 13.74
CA ASP A 219 6.48 -11.73 12.56
C ASP A 219 5.86 -11.04 11.33
N LEU A 220 6.11 -11.61 10.14
CA LEU A 220 5.63 -11.07 8.87
C LEU A 220 4.80 -12.10 8.10
N VAL A 221 3.66 -11.65 7.57
CA VAL A 221 2.92 -12.37 6.51
C VAL A 221 2.82 -11.50 5.28
N ILE A 222 3.22 -12.03 4.14
CA ILE A 222 3.25 -11.34 2.86
C ILE A 222 2.33 -12.07 1.88
N SER A 223 1.53 -11.32 1.13
CA SER A 223 0.74 -11.86 0.01
C SER A 223 1.18 -11.25 -1.31
N HIS A 224 0.80 -11.88 -2.41
CA HIS A 224 1.02 -11.37 -3.77
C HIS A 224 -0.26 -11.53 -4.59
N MET A 225 -0.49 -10.65 -5.55
CA MET A 225 -1.72 -10.66 -6.35
C MET A 225 -1.82 -11.82 -7.33
N GLY A 226 -0.71 -12.47 -7.67
CA GLY A 226 -0.69 -13.58 -8.60
C GLY A 226 -1.54 -14.75 -8.15
N ILE A 227 -2.34 -15.29 -9.08
CA ILE A 227 -3.22 -16.41 -8.78
C ILE A 227 -2.48 -17.68 -8.32
N GLU A 228 -1.21 -17.83 -8.70
CA GLU A 228 -0.33 -18.94 -8.30
C GLU A 228 0.74 -18.49 -7.28
N GLU A 229 0.76 -17.21 -6.90
CA GLU A 229 1.79 -16.70 -5.99
C GLU A 229 1.41 -16.99 -4.54
N GLN A 230 2.30 -17.69 -3.85
CA GLN A 230 2.14 -18.21 -2.51
C GLN A 230 2.14 -17.08 -1.46
N LEU A 231 1.23 -17.13 -0.48
CA LEU A 231 1.39 -16.35 0.76
C LEU A 231 2.64 -16.82 1.50
N GLU A 232 3.41 -15.90 2.07
CA GLU A 232 4.65 -16.23 2.77
C GLU A 232 4.58 -15.81 4.23
N PHE A 233 4.91 -16.74 5.13
CA PHE A 233 5.03 -16.46 6.57
C PHE A 233 6.50 -16.51 6.99
N PHE A 234 6.92 -15.48 7.71
CA PHE A 234 8.26 -15.30 8.21
C PHE A 234 8.21 -15.07 9.71
N ARG A 235 8.72 -16.05 10.46
CA ARG A 235 8.86 -15.96 11.91
C ARG A 235 10.12 -15.16 12.25
N ASN A 236 10.02 -14.19 13.14
CA ASN A 236 11.14 -13.46 13.70
C ASN A 236 11.88 -14.37 14.69
N ASN A 237 13.20 -14.42 14.59
CA ASN A 237 14.04 -15.29 15.42
C ASN A 237 14.40 -14.64 16.77
N GLY A 238 13.96 -13.39 17.01
CA GLY A 238 14.25 -12.62 18.23
C GLY A 238 15.57 -11.85 18.21
N ASP A 239 16.37 -12.01 17.16
CA ASP A 239 17.61 -11.26 16.90
C ASP A 239 17.48 -10.26 15.72
N GLY A 240 16.23 -10.05 15.28
CA GLY A 240 15.88 -9.22 14.13
C GLY A 240 16.14 -9.90 12.78
N THR A 241 16.45 -11.20 12.75
CA THR A 241 16.42 -12.02 11.53
C THR A 241 15.12 -12.82 11.45
N PHE A 242 14.77 -13.28 10.25
CA PHE A 242 13.56 -14.02 9.97
C PHE A 242 13.84 -15.40 9.39
N THR A 243 12.96 -16.35 9.69
CA THR A 243 12.92 -17.65 9.05
C THR A 243 11.58 -17.87 8.35
N ARG A 244 11.61 -18.19 7.06
CA ARG A 244 10.39 -18.58 6.32
C ARG A 244 9.83 -19.90 6.87
N ARG A 245 8.54 -19.90 7.20
CA ARG A 245 7.80 -21.02 7.84
C ARG A 245 6.45 -21.29 7.18
N THR A 246 6.28 -20.93 5.90
CA THR A 246 5.00 -21.01 5.18
C THR A 246 4.33 -22.39 5.21
N GLU A 247 5.10 -23.46 5.04
CA GLU A 247 4.53 -24.83 5.00
C GLU A 247 4.20 -25.31 6.42
N GLU A 248 5.08 -25.06 7.38
CA GLU A 248 4.88 -25.37 8.80
C GLU A 248 3.69 -24.62 9.37
N ALA A 249 3.46 -23.38 8.93
CA ALA A 249 2.32 -22.56 9.30
C ALA A 249 0.99 -23.02 8.64
N GLY A 250 1.01 -24.04 7.78
CA GLY A 250 -0.20 -24.55 7.12
C GLY A 250 -0.72 -23.68 5.98
N LEU A 251 0.07 -22.73 5.47
CA LEU A 251 -0.34 -21.78 4.45
C LEU A 251 -0.06 -22.23 3.00
N LYS A 252 0.60 -23.37 2.81
CA LYS A 252 0.93 -23.90 1.48
C LYS A 252 -0.32 -24.11 0.62
N GLY A 253 -0.30 -23.53 -0.58
CA GLY A 253 -1.42 -23.56 -1.52
C GLY A 253 -2.50 -22.51 -1.26
N ILE A 254 -2.36 -21.68 -0.22
CA ILE A 254 -3.09 -20.42 -0.08
C ILE A 254 -2.32 -19.37 -0.87
N VAL A 255 -2.82 -19.09 -2.07
CA VAL A 255 -2.18 -18.25 -3.09
C VAL A 255 -3.02 -17.01 -3.36
N GLY A 256 -2.42 -15.98 -3.95
CA GLY A 256 -3.11 -14.75 -4.31
C GLY A 256 -3.49 -13.90 -3.10
N GLY A 257 -3.72 -12.62 -3.35
CA GLY A 257 -4.08 -11.64 -2.32
C GLY A 257 -3.37 -10.33 -2.60
N LEU A 258 -4.08 -9.37 -3.16
CA LEU A 258 -3.51 -8.05 -3.38
C LEU A 258 -3.37 -7.29 -2.05
N ASN A 259 -4.30 -7.50 -1.12
CA ASN A 259 -4.32 -6.92 0.22
C ASN A 259 -4.46 -8.06 1.25
N ILE A 260 -4.08 -7.79 2.49
CA ILE A 260 -4.17 -8.69 3.63
C ILE A 260 -4.33 -7.85 4.91
N VAL A 261 -5.22 -8.26 5.82
CA VAL A 261 -5.49 -7.50 7.07
C VAL A 261 -5.61 -8.45 8.26
N GLN A 262 -5.14 -8.01 9.42
CA GLN A 262 -5.12 -8.82 10.65
C GLN A 262 -6.25 -8.45 11.61
N ALA A 263 -6.69 -9.41 12.42
CA ALA A 263 -7.57 -9.22 13.57
C ALA A 263 -7.58 -10.47 14.44
N ASP A 264 -7.88 -10.35 15.73
CA ASP A 264 -8.31 -11.48 16.56
C ASP A 264 -9.85 -11.53 16.47
N TYR A 265 -10.38 -12.32 15.53
CA TYR A 265 -11.83 -12.27 15.25
C TYR A 265 -12.64 -13.10 16.24
N ASP A 266 -12.06 -14.10 16.90
CA ASP A 266 -12.75 -14.95 17.88
C ASP A 266 -12.37 -14.66 19.35
N ASN A 267 -11.63 -13.57 19.59
CA ASN A 267 -11.24 -13.02 20.89
C ASN A 267 -10.41 -13.99 21.76
N ASP A 268 -9.71 -14.93 21.12
CA ASP A 268 -8.94 -15.96 21.78
C ASP A 268 -7.52 -15.50 22.19
N GLY A 269 -7.09 -14.31 21.75
CA GLY A 269 -5.76 -13.76 22.03
C GLY A 269 -4.74 -14.04 20.95
N CYS A 270 -5.14 -14.55 19.79
CA CYS A 270 -4.25 -14.95 18.71
C CYS A 270 -4.67 -14.24 17.43
N ILE A 271 -3.71 -13.58 16.78
CA ILE A 271 -4.03 -12.74 15.63
C ILE A 271 -4.27 -13.61 14.39
N ASP A 272 -5.46 -13.47 13.80
CA ASP A 272 -5.91 -14.11 12.57
C ASP A 272 -5.69 -13.21 11.35
N ILE A 273 -5.94 -13.78 10.16
CA ILE A 273 -5.64 -13.15 8.88
C ILE A 273 -6.83 -13.23 7.94
N PHE A 274 -7.19 -12.11 7.32
CA PHE A 274 -8.13 -12.05 6.22
C PHE A 274 -7.44 -11.64 4.91
N VAL A 275 -7.69 -12.41 3.84
CA VAL A 275 -7.05 -12.25 2.53
C VAL A 275 -8.11 -11.97 1.45
N PRO A 276 -8.37 -10.69 1.10
CA PRO A 276 -9.18 -10.34 -0.08
C PRO A 276 -8.47 -10.63 -1.41
N ARG A 277 -9.23 -11.00 -2.44
CA ARG A 277 -8.69 -11.39 -3.77
C ARG A 277 -9.51 -10.87 -4.94
N GLY A 278 -8.91 -10.90 -6.12
CA GLY A 278 -9.58 -10.62 -7.40
C GLY A 278 -9.53 -9.17 -7.85
N ALA A 279 -9.77 -8.21 -6.94
CA ALA A 279 -9.66 -6.77 -7.18
C ALA A 279 -10.20 -6.33 -8.56
N TRP A 280 -9.40 -5.68 -9.41
CA TRP A 280 -9.84 -5.11 -10.69
C TRP A 280 -9.98 -6.13 -11.84
N LEU A 281 -9.97 -7.43 -11.56
CA LEU A 281 -10.12 -8.47 -12.60
C LEU A 281 -11.59 -8.69 -13.03
N HIS A 282 -12.54 -7.92 -12.49
CA HIS A 282 -13.95 -7.94 -12.90
C HIS A 282 -14.56 -9.37 -12.84
N ASP A 283 -15.24 -9.85 -13.88
CA ASP A 283 -15.84 -11.20 -13.91
C ASP A 283 -14.81 -12.32 -13.72
N LYS A 284 -13.55 -12.06 -14.11
CA LYS A 284 -12.41 -12.97 -13.91
C LYS A 284 -11.79 -12.87 -12.52
N GLY A 285 -12.23 -11.91 -11.70
CA GLY A 285 -11.78 -11.71 -10.33
C GLY A 285 -12.63 -12.42 -9.27
N GLN A 286 -13.46 -13.41 -9.63
CA GLN A 286 -14.28 -14.17 -8.67
C GLN A 286 -13.44 -15.18 -7.87
N HIS A 287 -12.37 -14.69 -7.26
CA HIS A 287 -11.45 -15.46 -6.43
C HIS A 287 -11.92 -15.37 -4.98
N PRO A 288 -12.20 -16.49 -4.30
CA PRO A 288 -12.67 -16.45 -2.92
C PRO A 288 -11.65 -15.79 -2.00
N SER A 289 -12.13 -14.93 -1.11
CA SER A 289 -11.34 -14.45 0.04
C SER A 289 -11.06 -15.60 1.02
N SER A 290 -10.04 -15.44 1.88
CA SER A 290 -9.75 -16.40 2.97
C SER A 290 -9.83 -15.73 4.33
N LEU A 291 -10.47 -16.40 5.31
CA LEU A 291 -10.27 -16.15 6.73
C LEU A 291 -9.44 -17.30 7.31
N LEU A 292 -8.24 -16.98 7.78
CA LEU A 292 -7.25 -17.91 8.28
C LEU A 292 -7.14 -17.69 9.79
N ARG A 293 -7.71 -18.61 10.57
CA ARG A 293 -7.65 -18.57 12.02
C ARG A 293 -6.28 -19.06 12.49
N ASN A 294 -5.62 -18.29 13.33
CA ASN A 294 -4.39 -18.68 14.00
C ASN A 294 -4.67 -19.73 15.09
N ASN A 295 -3.81 -20.73 15.20
CA ASN A 295 -3.92 -21.77 16.24
C ASN A 295 -3.11 -21.41 17.49
N CYS A 296 -2.68 -20.15 17.64
CA CYS A 296 -1.90 -19.58 18.74
C CYS A 296 -0.43 -20.06 18.82
N ASP A 297 0.08 -20.67 17.76
CA ASP A 297 1.44 -21.20 17.67
C ASP A 297 2.13 -20.81 16.36
N GLY A 298 1.60 -19.79 15.66
CA GLY A 298 2.06 -19.37 14.34
C GLY A 298 1.59 -20.28 13.18
N SER A 299 0.75 -21.29 13.44
CA SER A 299 0.06 -22.06 12.40
C SER A 299 -1.38 -21.60 12.18
N PHE A 300 -1.89 -21.80 10.96
CA PHE A 300 -3.19 -21.28 10.55
C PHE A 300 -4.12 -22.35 9.98
N THR A 301 -5.42 -22.17 10.21
CA THR A 301 -6.50 -22.98 9.65
C THR A 301 -7.45 -22.10 8.84
N ASP A 302 -7.70 -22.44 7.56
CA ASP A 302 -8.75 -21.77 6.79
C ASP A 302 -10.13 -22.14 7.34
N VAL A 303 -10.83 -21.14 7.88
CA VAL A 303 -12.18 -21.26 8.46
C VAL A 303 -13.23 -20.54 7.62
N THR A 304 -12.88 -19.98 6.46
CA THR A 304 -13.70 -19.10 5.62
C THR A 304 -15.15 -19.57 5.46
N ALA A 305 -15.33 -20.82 5.02
CA ALA A 305 -16.66 -21.38 4.78
C ALA A 305 -17.41 -21.69 6.09
N LYS A 306 -16.68 -22.16 7.11
CA LYS A 306 -17.25 -22.47 8.44
C LYS A 306 -17.71 -21.20 9.15
N ALA A 307 -16.97 -20.11 9.00
CA ALA A 307 -17.27 -18.81 9.58
C ALA A 307 -18.39 -18.06 8.83
N GLY A 308 -18.79 -18.51 7.64
CA GLY A 308 -19.87 -17.88 6.86
C GLY A 308 -19.44 -16.62 6.08
N VAL A 309 -18.14 -16.38 5.92
CA VAL A 309 -17.57 -15.18 5.28
C VAL A 309 -17.06 -15.43 3.86
N LEU A 310 -17.54 -16.50 3.21
CA LEU A 310 -17.16 -16.78 1.83
C LEU A 310 -17.62 -15.63 0.91
N ASN A 311 -16.66 -14.93 0.32
CA ASN A 311 -16.90 -13.85 -0.62
C ASN A 311 -16.22 -14.15 -1.96
N ASN A 312 -17.03 -14.45 -2.97
CA ASN A 312 -16.58 -14.82 -4.33
C ASN A 312 -16.71 -13.65 -5.31
N TYR A 313 -16.57 -12.43 -4.82
CA TYR A 313 -16.57 -11.23 -5.65
C TYR A 313 -15.15 -10.65 -5.70
N PRO A 314 -14.82 -9.86 -6.74
CA PRO A 314 -13.54 -9.17 -6.78
C PRO A 314 -13.48 -8.16 -5.63
N THR A 315 -12.53 -8.37 -4.73
CA THR A 315 -12.39 -7.64 -3.47
C THR A 315 -10.99 -7.07 -3.36
N GLN A 316 -10.90 -5.83 -2.90
CA GLN A 316 -9.63 -5.15 -2.66
C GLN A 316 -9.42 -4.75 -1.19
N THR A 317 -10.49 -4.44 -0.46
CA THR A 317 -10.37 -3.86 0.89
C THR A 317 -11.27 -4.56 1.88
N ALA A 318 -10.83 -4.58 3.13
CA ALA A 318 -11.57 -5.01 4.29
C ALA A 318 -11.16 -4.18 5.51
N VAL A 319 -12.07 -3.98 6.47
CA VAL A 319 -11.77 -3.32 7.75
C VAL A 319 -12.49 -4.06 8.87
N TRP A 320 -11.78 -4.20 9.99
CA TRP A 320 -12.28 -4.78 11.23
C TRP A 320 -12.62 -3.67 12.23
N ALA A 321 -13.83 -3.67 12.77
CA ALA A 321 -14.25 -2.74 13.82
C ALA A 321 -15.44 -3.33 14.59
N ASP A 322 -15.63 -2.90 15.84
CA ASP A 322 -16.79 -3.27 16.65
C ASP A 322 -17.96 -2.30 16.34
N PHE A 323 -18.68 -2.54 15.23
CA PHE A 323 -19.68 -1.59 14.73
C PHE A 323 -20.97 -1.58 15.57
N ASN A 324 -21.24 -2.67 16.29
CA ASN A 324 -22.41 -2.81 17.15
C ASN A 324 -22.09 -2.67 18.66
N GLY A 325 -20.84 -2.42 19.02
CA GLY A 325 -20.40 -2.12 20.40
C GLY A 325 -20.56 -3.28 21.36
N ASP A 326 -20.49 -4.53 20.87
CA ASP A 326 -20.67 -5.73 21.69
C ASP A 326 -19.35 -6.36 22.18
N GLY A 327 -18.21 -5.76 21.80
CA GLY A 327 -16.88 -6.23 22.18
C GLY A 327 -16.29 -7.26 21.23
N LEU A 328 -16.96 -7.57 20.12
CA LEU A 328 -16.47 -8.46 19.07
C LEU A 328 -16.12 -7.64 17.83
N LEU A 329 -15.10 -8.06 17.08
CA LEU A 329 -14.78 -7.41 15.81
C LEU A 329 -15.70 -7.92 14.70
N ASP A 330 -16.37 -6.98 14.04
CA ASP A 330 -17.15 -7.16 12.83
C ASP A 330 -16.28 -6.91 11.59
N LEU A 331 -16.74 -7.39 10.43
CA LEU A 331 -15.98 -7.35 9.18
C LEU A 331 -16.73 -6.61 8.07
N PHE A 332 -16.22 -5.47 7.64
CA PHE A 332 -16.63 -4.83 6.39
C PHE A 332 -15.73 -5.28 5.25
N ILE A 333 -16.33 -5.57 4.08
CA ILE A 333 -15.63 -5.93 2.84
C ILE A 333 -16.11 -5.05 1.69
N GLY A 334 -15.19 -4.46 0.94
CA GLY A 334 -15.48 -3.69 -0.27
C GLY A 334 -15.23 -4.48 -1.56
N ASN A 335 -16.26 -4.59 -2.41
CA ASN A 335 -16.20 -5.28 -3.70
C ASN A 335 -16.16 -4.30 -4.89
N GLU A 336 -15.53 -4.72 -5.98
CA GLU A 336 -15.39 -3.94 -7.21
C GLU A 336 -16.44 -4.30 -8.27
N ILE A 337 -17.71 -4.12 -7.91
CA ILE A 337 -18.84 -4.40 -8.82
C ILE A 337 -19.10 -3.21 -9.74
N VAL A 338 -18.50 -3.27 -10.94
CA VAL A 338 -18.66 -2.28 -12.02
C VAL A 338 -19.64 -2.79 -13.06
N ARG A 339 -20.88 -2.27 -13.03
CA ARG A 339 -21.99 -2.78 -13.84
C ARG A 339 -21.93 -2.32 -15.30
N GLU A 340 -21.15 -1.30 -15.60
CA GLU A 340 -20.91 -0.78 -16.94
C GLU A 340 -19.95 -1.68 -17.74
N LYS A 341 -19.14 -2.50 -17.06
CA LYS A 341 -18.12 -3.35 -17.68
C LYS A 341 -18.51 -4.82 -17.75
N VAL A 342 -19.24 -5.31 -16.75
CA VAL A 342 -19.61 -6.72 -16.61
C VAL A 342 -21.08 -6.84 -16.24
N GLN A 343 -21.75 -7.82 -16.84
CA GLN A 343 -23.11 -8.19 -16.46
C GLN A 343 -23.10 -8.98 -15.15
N TRP A 344 -23.27 -8.27 -14.04
CA TRP A 344 -23.42 -8.87 -12.71
C TRP A 344 -24.86 -9.26 -12.40
N PRO A 345 -25.09 -10.27 -11.54
CA PRO A 345 -26.41 -10.47 -10.93
C PRO A 345 -26.97 -9.17 -10.36
N ALA A 346 -28.29 -8.99 -10.45
CA ALA A 346 -28.95 -7.76 -10.01
C ALA A 346 -28.68 -7.45 -8.52
N ASN A 347 -28.53 -8.50 -7.71
CA ASN A 347 -28.24 -8.44 -6.28
C ASN A 347 -26.74 -8.56 -5.94
N ALA A 348 -25.82 -8.51 -6.92
CA ALA A 348 -24.38 -8.54 -6.63
C ALA A 348 -24.00 -7.34 -5.74
N PRO A 349 -23.44 -7.57 -4.54
CA PRO A 349 -23.24 -6.51 -3.56
C PRO A 349 -21.89 -5.80 -3.77
N ASN A 350 -21.89 -4.47 -3.83
CA ASN A 350 -20.67 -3.65 -3.83
C ASN A 350 -19.91 -3.69 -2.50
N PHE A 351 -20.54 -4.17 -1.43
CA PHE A 351 -19.91 -4.37 -0.13
C PHE A 351 -20.64 -5.46 0.66
N ARG A 352 -19.99 -5.98 1.70
CA ARG A 352 -20.65 -6.78 2.73
C ARG A 352 -20.30 -6.20 4.09
N LEU A 353 -21.22 -6.28 5.04
CA LEU A 353 -20.94 -6.01 6.45
C LEU A 353 -21.40 -7.20 7.27
N TYR A 354 -20.44 -7.86 7.91
CA TYR A 354 -20.62 -9.08 8.67
C TYR A 354 -20.56 -8.79 10.16
N ILE A 355 -21.64 -9.09 10.89
CA ILE A 355 -21.64 -9.04 12.35
C ILE A 355 -21.14 -10.36 12.91
N ASN A 356 -20.24 -10.29 13.89
CA ASN A 356 -19.72 -11.44 14.58
C ASN A 356 -20.75 -12.04 15.55
N ASN A 357 -21.06 -13.32 15.41
CA ASN A 357 -22.06 -13.99 16.26
C ASN A 357 -21.48 -14.45 17.62
N GLY A 358 -20.19 -14.23 17.90
CA GLY A 358 -19.53 -14.64 19.15
C GLY A 358 -19.25 -16.14 19.29
N ASN A 359 -19.39 -16.89 18.20
CA ASN A 359 -19.15 -18.34 18.15
C ASN A 359 -18.25 -18.76 16.98
N GLY A 360 -17.47 -17.80 16.45
CA GLY A 360 -16.60 -17.97 15.29
C GLY A 360 -17.34 -17.99 13.94
N THR A 361 -18.59 -17.52 13.90
CA THR A 361 -19.37 -17.35 12.67
C THR A 361 -19.89 -15.92 12.53
N PHE A 362 -20.25 -15.55 11.31
CA PHE A 362 -20.71 -14.21 10.96
C PHE A 362 -22.06 -14.22 10.27
N THR A 363 -22.78 -13.11 10.40
CA THR A 363 -24.04 -12.84 9.71
C THR A 363 -23.88 -11.62 8.81
N ASP A 364 -24.13 -11.76 7.50
CA ASP A 364 -24.16 -10.60 6.57
C ASP A 364 -25.40 -9.75 6.84
N VAL A 365 -25.20 -8.56 7.39
CA VAL A 365 -26.26 -7.58 7.68
C VAL A 365 -26.25 -6.41 6.70
N GLY A 366 -25.36 -6.40 5.71
CA GLY A 366 -25.14 -5.29 4.78
C GLY A 366 -26.43 -4.65 4.24
N PRO A 367 -27.41 -5.42 3.73
CA PRO A 367 -28.67 -4.88 3.20
C PRO A 367 -29.48 -4.03 4.20
N ASP A 368 -29.39 -4.36 5.49
CA ASP A 368 -30.18 -3.76 6.56
C ASP A 368 -29.48 -2.59 7.24
N THR A 369 -28.26 -2.24 6.86
CA THR A 369 -27.46 -1.21 7.55
C THR A 369 -27.83 0.23 7.14
N GLY A 370 -28.44 0.41 5.97
CA GLY A 370 -28.64 1.73 5.36
C GLY A 370 -27.46 2.19 4.49
N ILE A 371 -26.33 1.47 4.48
CA ILE A 371 -25.21 1.75 3.57
C ILE A 371 -25.65 1.52 2.12
N ARG A 372 -25.26 2.45 1.25
CA ARG A 372 -25.49 2.39 -0.20
C ARG A 372 -24.18 2.76 -0.89
N LEU A 373 -23.59 1.79 -1.57
CA LEU A 373 -22.34 1.92 -2.31
C LEU A 373 -22.51 1.36 -3.72
N SER A 374 -21.82 1.97 -4.68
CA SER A 374 -21.72 1.51 -6.06
C SER A 374 -20.32 1.78 -6.61
N GLY A 375 -19.91 1.02 -7.62
CA GLY A 375 -18.60 1.18 -8.27
C GLY A 375 -17.46 0.39 -7.64
N MET A 376 -16.23 0.87 -7.85
CA MET A 376 -15.00 0.21 -7.45
C MET A 376 -14.59 0.64 -6.04
N VAL A 377 -14.98 -0.11 -5.02
CA VAL A 377 -14.53 0.15 -3.64
C VAL A 377 -13.04 -0.20 -3.52
N LYS A 378 -12.19 0.80 -3.25
CA LYS A 378 -10.73 0.68 -3.27
C LYS A 378 -10.06 0.70 -1.90
N GLY A 379 -10.63 1.46 -0.97
CA GLY A 379 -10.16 1.57 0.40
C GLY A 379 -11.33 1.70 1.35
N ALA A 380 -11.17 1.20 2.57
CA ALA A 380 -12.12 1.36 3.64
C ALA A 380 -11.37 1.49 4.96
N THR A 381 -11.84 2.36 5.85
CA THR A 381 -11.28 2.59 7.18
C THR A 381 -12.41 2.94 8.14
N ALA A 382 -12.23 2.61 9.42
CA ALA A 382 -13.25 2.83 10.43
C ALA A 382 -12.64 3.48 11.68
N ASP A 383 -13.31 4.51 12.19
CA ASP A 383 -12.95 5.21 13.41
C ASP A 383 -14.16 6.02 13.93
N ASP A 384 -14.20 6.33 15.22
CA ASP A 384 -15.25 7.16 15.87
C ASP A 384 -14.96 8.67 15.65
N TYR A 385 -15.23 9.19 14.45
CA TYR A 385 -14.75 10.52 14.03
C TYR A 385 -15.46 11.67 14.77
N ASP A 386 -16.63 11.42 15.34
CA ASP A 386 -17.40 12.43 16.08
C ASP A 386 -17.39 12.24 17.61
N ASN A 387 -16.62 11.25 18.10
CA ASN A 387 -16.44 10.91 19.51
C ASN A 387 -17.75 10.52 20.22
N ASP A 388 -18.71 9.93 19.51
CA ASP A 388 -19.96 9.45 20.07
C ASP A 388 -19.90 8.00 20.60
N GLY A 389 -18.76 7.35 20.42
CA GLY A 389 -18.45 6.01 20.90
C GLY A 389 -18.76 4.89 19.91
N TRP A 390 -19.23 5.22 18.70
CA TRP A 390 -19.54 4.25 17.65
C TRP A 390 -18.54 4.38 16.49
N PRO A 391 -17.88 3.29 16.05
CA PRO A 391 -17.04 3.36 14.87
C PRO A 391 -17.87 3.72 13.63
N ASP A 392 -17.45 4.78 12.95
CA ASP A 392 -17.97 5.21 11.65
C ASP A 392 -17.15 4.59 10.52
N LEU A 393 -17.63 4.72 9.28
CA LEU A 393 -16.99 4.09 8.12
C LEU A 393 -16.72 5.12 7.02
N TYR A 394 -15.45 5.26 6.62
CA TYR A 394 -15.05 5.99 5.41
C TYR A 394 -14.68 5.01 4.30
N VAL A 395 -15.17 5.25 3.08
CA VAL A 395 -14.99 4.37 1.93
C VAL A 395 -14.53 5.16 0.71
N SER A 396 -13.37 4.77 0.17
CA SER A 396 -12.85 5.26 -1.10
C SER A 396 -13.48 4.48 -2.26
N VAL A 397 -14.01 5.22 -3.24
CA VAL A 397 -14.62 4.66 -4.46
C VAL A 397 -13.94 5.25 -5.69
N MET A 398 -13.23 4.41 -6.44
CA MET A 398 -12.59 4.88 -7.68
C MET A 398 -13.61 5.14 -8.78
N GLY A 399 -13.55 6.34 -9.35
CA GLY A 399 -14.41 6.81 -10.43
C GLY A 399 -15.69 7.50 -9.95
N GLY A 400 -15.86 7.72 -8.64
CA GLY A 400 -17.03 8.33 -8.04
C GLY A 400 -16.70 9.04 -6.72
N PRO A 401 -17.71 9.65 -6.06
CA PRO A 401 -17.48 10.28 -4.76
C PRO A 401 -17.12 9.24 -3.70
N ASN A 402 -16.23 9.61 -2.78
CA ASN A 402 -15.97 8.87 -1.56
C ASN A 402 -17.15 9.04 -0.59
N HIS A 403 -17.27 8.14 0.38
CA HIS A 403 -18.40 8.15 1.32
C HIS A 403 -17.96 8.12 2.77
N LEU A 404 -18.56 8.98 3.61
CA LEU A 404 -18.52 8.89 5.06
C LEU A 404 -19.90 8.48 5.58
N PHE A 405 -19.96 7.31 6.20
CA PHE A 405 -21.15 6.76 6.82
C PHE A 405 -21.04 6.92 8.32
N ARG A 406 -21.87 7.80 8.89
CA ARG A 406 -21.99 7.96 10.33
C ARG A 406 -22.79 6.80 10.92
N ASN A 407 -22.22 6.12 11.89
CA ASN A 407 -22.91 5.09 12.65
C ASN A 407 -23.88 5.74 13.64
N ILE A 408 -25.15 5.36 13.58
CA ILE A 408 -26.21 5.87 14.47
C ILE A 408 -26.71 4.76 15.41
N ALA A 409 -25.88 3.71 15.61
CA ALA A 409 -26.26 2.43 16.20
C ALA A 409 -26.77 2.49 17.65
N VAL A 410 -27.31 1.33 18.05
CA VAL A 410 -27.71 0.94 19.40
C VAL A 410 -27.02 -0.38 19.71
N ALA A 411 -26.36 -0.48 20.86
CA ALA A 411 -25.51 -1.62 21.25
C ALA A 411 -26.14 -3.01 21.03
N GLY A 412 -25.34 -3.96 20.53
CA GLY A 412 -25.70 -5.38 20.37
C GLY A 412 -26.77 -5.66 19.32
N LYS A 413 -26.96 -4.74 18.36
CA LYS A 413 -27.93 -4.87 17.26
C LYS A 413 -27.25 -4.62 15.92
N THR A 414 -27.96 -4.92 14.84
CA THR A 414 -27.53 -4.51 13.50
C THR A 414 -27.27 -3.00 13.47
N PRO A 415 -26.03 -2.56 13.18
CA PRO A 415 -25.70 -1.15 13.13
C PRO A 415 -26.45 -0.47 11.99
N LYS A 416 -26.76 0.81 12.19
CA LYS A 416 -27.46 1.64 11.21
C LYS A 416 -26.55 2.80 10.86
N PHE A 417 -26.48 3.13 9.59
CA PHE A 417 -25.62 4.18 9.09
C PHE A 417 -26.41 5.23 8.33
N THR A 418 -25.98 6.47 8.47
CA THR A 418 -26.41 7.60 7.65
C THR A 418 -25.25 8.08 6.81
N ASP A 419 -25.44 8.20 5.50
CA ASP A 419 -24.47 8.87 4.63
C ASP A 419 -24.45 10.38 4.97
N VAL A 420 -23.33 10.83 5.54
CA VAL A 420 -23.11 12.23 5.91
C VAL A 420 -22.14 12.94 4.99
N THR A 421 -21.70 12.29 3.90
CA THR A 421 -20.62 12.74 3.01
C THR A 421 -20.77 14.20 2.58
N ALA A 422 -21.96 14.58 2.10
CA ALA A 422 -22.23 15.93 1.60
C ALA A 422 -22.16 16.99 2.71
N ARG A 423 -22.63 16.66 3.92
CA ARG A 423 -22.53 17.55 5.09
C ARG A 423 -21.09 17.62 5.58
N ALA A 424 -20.38 16.50 5.58
CA ALA A 424 -19.03 16.37 6.09
C ALA A 424 -17.99 17.03 5.16
N GLY A 425 -18.25 17.11 3.86
CA GLY A 425 -17.36 17.75 2.88
C GLY A 425 -16.22 16.87 2.40
N VAL A 426 -16.38 15.54 2.41
CA VAL A 426 -15.29 14.55 2.24
C VAL A 426 -15.43 13.66 0.99
N ALA A 427 -16.18 14.12 0.00
CA ALA A 427 -16.50 13.36 -1.21
C ALA A 427 -15.32 13.21 -2.20
N GLU A 428 -14.30 14.06 -2.12
CA GLU A 428 -13.17 14.07 -3.06
C GLU A 428 -11.97 13.26 -2.54
N PRO A 429 -11.00 12.89 -3.40
CA PRO A 429 -11.03 12.99 -4.87
C PRO A 429 -11.88 11.88 -5.50
N ASN A 430 -12.25 12.04 -6.79
CA ASN A 430 -13.13 11.08 -7.48
C ASN A 430 -12.38 9.87 -8.04
N MET A 431 -11.09 10.01 -8.36
CA MET A 431 -10.22 8.86 -8.61
C MET A 431 -9.41 8.63 -7.35
N SER A 432 -10.00 8.00 -6.34
CA SER A 432 -9.37 7.70 -5.06
C SER A 432 -8.88 6.24 -4.99
N PHE A 433 -8.01 5.95 -4.02
CA PHE A 433 -7.52 4.59 -3.79
C PHE A 433 -7.30 4.26 -2.31
N THR A 434 -6.15 4.63 -1.76
CA THR A 434 -5.78 4.42 -0.36
C THR A 434 -6.45 5.47 0.54
N CYS A 435 -6.95 5.05 1.71
CA CYS A 435 -7.48 5.97 2.73
C CYS A 435 -7.29 5.44 4.15
N TRP A 436 -7.25 6.34 5.15
CA TRP A 436 -7.23 6.00 6.58
C TRP A 436 -7.71 7.15 7.47
N PHE A 437 -8.11 6.80 8.71
CA PHE A 437 -8.27 7.72 9.83
C PHE A 437 -7.00 7.79 10.69
N PHE A 438 -6.69 8.97 11.20
CA PHE A 438 -5.57 9.25 12.11
C PHE A 438 -5.71 10.65 12.72
N ASP A 439 -5.06 10.93 13.84
CA ASP A 439 -4.96 12.27 14.40
C ASP A 439 -3.58 12.85 14.04
N TYR A 440 -3.49 13.61 12.94
CA TYR A 440 -2.20 14.09 12.46
C TYR A 440 -1.69 15.31 13.23
N ASN A 441 -2.59 16.04 13.89
CA ASN A 441 -2.31 17.29 14.57
C ASN A 441 -2.41 17.20 16.10
N ASN A 442 -2.54 15.98 16.65
CA ASN A 442 -2.65 15.67 18.07
C ASN A 442 -3.73 16.51 18.77
N ASP A 443 -4.87 16.68 18.12
CA ASP A 443 -5.94 17.56 18.61
C ASP A 443 -7.10 16.81 19.29
N GLY A 444 -7.02 15.47 19.29
CA GLY A 444 -7.96 14.53 19.89
C GLY A 444 -9.08 14.07 18.96
N TRP A 445 -9.07 14.47 17.68
CA TRP A 445 -10.12 14.15 16.71
C TRP A 445 -9.53 13.48 15.48
N PRO A 446 -10.08 12.33 15.02
CA PRO A 446 -9.60 11.70 13.80
C PRO A 446 -9.83 12.55 12.57
N ASP A 447 -8.76 12.80 11.84
CA ASP A 447 -8.72 13.35 10.50
C ASP A 447 -8.75 12.22 9.45
N ILE A 448 -9.00 12.58 8.20
CA ILE A 448 -9.02 11.62 7.08
C ILE A 448 -7.93 11.98 6.08
N PHE A 449 -7.11 10.99 5.72
CA PHE A 449 -6.32 11.06 4.49
C PHE A 449 -6.92 10.13 3.44
N VAL A 450 -7.03 10.62 2.21
CA VAL A 450 -7.37 9.80 1.04
C VAL A 450 -6.50 10.21 -0.14
N SER A 451 -5.86 9.24 -0.78
CA SER A 451 -5.02 9.51 -1.93
C SER A 451 -5.83 9.62 -3.22
N GLY A 452 -5.40 10.53 -4.08
CA GLY A 452 -5.76 10.52 -5.50
C GLY A 452 -4.94 9.48 -6.26
N TYR A 453 -5.56 8.89 -7.29
CA TYR A 453 -5.02 7.82 -8.12
C TYR A 453 -5.38 8.02 -9.59
N TRP A 454 -5.20 9.25 -10.08
CA TRP A 454 -5.21 9.53 -11.51
C TRP A 454 -4.25 10.66 -11.87
N ALA A 455 -3.28 10.34 -12.72
CA ALA A 455 -2.35 11.26 -13.34
C ALA A 455 -1.70 10.56 -14.53
N THR A 456 -1.43 11.30 -15.59
CA THR A 456 -0.59 10.80 -16.69
C THR A 456 0.87 11.13 -16.38
N MET A 457 1.83 10.33 -16.86
CA MET A 457 3.25 10.65 -16.71
C MET A 457 3.60 12.07 -17.17
N PRO A 458 3.09 12.60 -18.31
CA PRO A 458 3.27 14.00 -18.67
C PRO A 458 2.87 14.99 -17.57
N ASN A 459 1.76 14.76 -16.86
CA ASN A 459 1.32 15.63 -15.77
C ASN A 459 2.21 15.54 -14.53
N ILE A 460 2.72 14.34 -14.21
CA ILE A 460 3.70 14.18 -13.12
C ILE A 460 4.99 14.94 -13.45
N VAL A 461 5.48 14.81 -14.68
CA VAL A 461 6.67 15.53 -15.15
C VAL A 461 6.45 17.05 -15.11
N ARG A 462 5.25 17.54 -15.43
CA ARG A 462 4.91 18.96 -15.26
C ARG A 462 5.05 19.42 -13.81
N GLU A 463 4.67 18.62 -12.82
CA GLU A 463 4.86 18.97 -11.41
C GLU A 463 6.35 19.10 -11.07
N TYR A 464 7.18 18.14 -11.49
CA TYR A 464 8.63 18.22 -11.32
C TYR A 464 9.28 19.41 -12.05
N LEU A 465 8.65 19.91 -13.10
CA LEU A 465 9.09 21.11 -13.84
C LEU A 465 8.51 22.42 -13.26
N GLY A 466 7.78 22.37 -12.14
CA GLY A 466 7.15 23.54 -11.52
C GLY A 466 5.94 24.08 -12.29
N GLN A 467 5.38 23.30 -13.22
CA GLN A 467 4.24 23.67 -14.07
C GLN A 467 2.93 23.10 -13.52
N LYS A 468 2.72 23.25 -12.20
CA LYS A 468 1.61 22.65 -11.47
C LYS A 468 0.23 23.11 -11.96
N ASP A 469 0.14 24.34 -12.46
CA ASP A 469 -1.05 24.90 -13.12
C ASP A 469 -1.50 24.12 -14.37
N LYS A 470 -0.56 23.42 -15.02
CA LYS A 470 -0.81 22.60 -16.23
C LYS A 470 -0.91 21.11 -15.90
N ALA A 471 -0.49 20.69 -14.71
CA ALA A 471 -0.52 19.30 -14.28
C ALA A 471 -1.94 18.91 -13.85
N LYS A 472 -2.62 18.15 -14.72
CA LYS A 472 -3.96 17.60 -14.44
C LYS A 472 -3.86 16.23 -13.76
N GLY A 473 -4.62 16.05 -12.70
CA GLY A 473 -4.68 14.80 -11.96
C GLY A 473 -5.52 14.93 -10.69
N ASP A 474 -5.87 13.79 -10.12
CA ASP A 474 -6.47 13.68 -8.79
C ASP A 474 -5.35 13.71 -7.74
N ARG A 475 -5.38 14.75 -6.93
CA ARG A 475 -4.46 14.98 -5.81
C ARG A 475 -5.05 14.38 -4.53
N PRO A 476 -4.22 14.00 -3.55
CA PRO A 476 -4.74 13.53 -2.26
C PRO A 476 -5.57 14.63 -1.57
N ARG A 477 -6.36 14.19 -0.59
CA ARG A 477 -7.06 15.05 0.35
C ARG A 477 -6.62 14.70 1.77
N LEU A 478 -6.21 15.72 2.52
CA LEU A 478 -6.12 15.68 3.97
C LEU A 478 -7.27 16.52 4.53
N TYR A 479 -8.25 15.86 5.12
CA TYR A 479 -9.42 16.44 5.72
C TYR A 479 -9.22 16.57 7.22
N ARG A 480 -9.03 17.81 7.69
CA ARG A 480 -8.96 18.09 9.13
C ARG A 480 -10.37 18.11 9.72
N ASN A 481 -10.58 17.40 10.81
CA ASN A 481 -11.85 17.35 11.51
C ASN A 481 -12.16 18.67 12.23
N ASN A 482 -13.35 19.24 12.00
CA ASN A 482 -13.78 20.50 12.62
C ASN A 482 -14.50 20.30 13.97
N ARG A 483 -14.64 19.05 14.43
CA ARG A 483 -15.25 18.66 15.72
C ARG A 483 -16.76 18.94 15.81
N ASP A 484 -17.40 19.12 14.65
CA ASP A 484 -18.84 19.41 14.53
C ASP A 484 -19.55 18.50 13.51
N GLY A 485 -18.87 17.41 13.13
CA GLY A 485 -19.30 16.49 12.09
C GLY A 485 -18.91 16.91 10.67
N THR A 486 -18.13 17.98 10.51
CA THR A 486 -17.61 18.45 9.22
C THR A 486 -16.09 18.45 9.17
N PHE A 487 -15.54 18.57 7.96
CA PHE A 487 -14.10 18.60 7.73
C PHE A 487 -13.70 19.79 6.87
N THR A 488 -12.45 20.21 7.00
CA THR A 488 -11.79 21.17 6.10
C THR A 488 -10.68 20.47 5.34
N ASP A 489 -10.71 20.56 4.00
CA ASP A 489 -9.57 20.16 3.17
C ASP A 489 -8.40 21.12 3.43
N VAL A 490 -7.33 20.60 4.03
CA VAL A 490 -6.09 21.33 4.35
C VAL A 490 -4.91 20.86 3.51
N SER A 491 -5.16 20.18 2.38
CA SER A 491 -4.10 19.55 1.57
C SER A 491 -3.04 20.52 1.08
N ARG A 492 -3.41 21.78 0.81
CA ARG A 492 -2.46 22.80 0.35
C ARG A 492 -1.61 23.32 1.49
N GLU A 493 -2.25 23.63 2.61
CA GLU A 493 -1.64 24.09 3.86
C GLU A 493 -0.65 23.04 4.38
N ALA A 494 -1.05 21.76 4.31
CA ALA A 494 -0.25 20.62 4.71
C ALA A 494 0.84 20.21 3.69
N ARG A 495 0.92 20.90 2.54
CA ARG A 495 1.87 20.65 1.43
C ARG A 495 1.75 19.28 0.75
N LEU A 496 0.53 18.74 0.72
CA LEU A 496 0.19 17.46 0.07
C LEU A 496 -0.49 17.62 -1.28
N ASP A 497 -0.76 18.85 -1.73
CA ASP A 497 -1.36 19.16 -3.04
C ASP A 497 -0.38 18.83 -4.20
N GLN A 498 -0.14 17.55 -4.47
CA GLN A 498 0.77 17.04 -5.51
C GLN A 498 0.26 15.71 -6.09
N LEU A 499 0.72 15.33 -7.29
CA LEU A 499 0.33 14.09 -7.96
C LEU A 499 1.19 12.92 -7.49
N LEU A 500 0.59 12.01 -6.71
CA LEU A 500 1.31 10.92 -6.04
C LEU A 500 1.10 9.55 -6.68
N LEU A 501 -0.11 9.24 -7.15
CA LEU A 501 -0.49 7.89 -7.59
C LEU A 501 -0.21 6.81 -6.53
N THR A 502 -0.59 7.06 -5.28
CA THR A 502 -0.42 6.09 -4.19
C THR A 502 -1.31 4.87 -4.41
N MET A 503 -0.72 3.68 -4.34
CA MET A 503 -1.44 2.40 -4.37
C MET A 503 -1.54 1.79 -2.98
N GLY A 504 -0.48 1.80 -2.19
CA GLY A 504 -0.57 1.41 -0.79
C GLY A 504 0.32 2.27 0.08
N ALA A 505 -0.03 2.32 1.36
CA ALA A 505 0.57 3.23 2.29
C ALA A 505 0.23 2.83 3.72
N ASN A 506 1.03 3.31 4.65
CA ASN A 506 0.74 3.25 6.06
C ASN A 506 1.42 4.42 6.79
N PHE A 507 1.08 4.60 8.05
CA PHE A 507 1.60 5.67 8.90
C PHE A 507 2.20 5.12 10.19
N GLY A 508 3.09 5.91 10.79
CA GLY A 508 3.86 5.56 11.99
C GLY A 508 4.56 6.80 12.55
N ASP A 509 5.34 6.64 13.62
CA ASP A 509 6.11 7.72 14.26
C ASP A 509 7.59 7.46 13.96
N LEU A 510 8.10 8.03 12.88
CA LEU A 510 9.35 7.63 12.23
C LEU A 510 10.58 7.96 13.08
N ASP A 511 10.52 9.06 13.82
CA ASP A 511 11.60 9.55 14.66
C ASP A 511 11.21 9.68 16.14
N ASN A 512 10.10 9.07 16.55
CA ASN A 512 9.56 9.09 17.91
C ASN A 512 9.31 10.52 18.46
N ASP A 513 9.05 11.50 17.60
CA ASP A 513 8.76 12.86 18.02
C ASP A 513 7.29 13.05 18.46
N GLY A 514 6.46 12.02 18.40
CA GLY A 514 5.06 12.04 18.84
C GLY A 514 4.09 12.51 17.75
N TRP A 515 4.56 12.77 16.53
CA TRP A 515 3.73 13.12 15.37
C TRP A 515 3.70 11.96 14.36
N LEU A 516 2.52 11.66 13.83
CA LEU A 516 2.39 10.56 12.85
C LEU A 516 2.85 11.02 11.47
N ASP A 517 3.85 10.31 10.95
CA ASP A 517 4.43 10.35 9.61
C ASP A 517 3.79 9.31 8.70
N PHE A 518 4.06 9.34 7.39
CA PHE A 518 3.58 8.27 6.51
C PHE A 518 4.44 8.03 5.28
N TYR A 519 4.40 6.78 4.82
CA TYR A 519 5.10 6.32 3.62
C TYR A 519 4.11 5.85 2.56
N LEU A 520 4.31 6.31 1.34
CA LEU A 520 3.42 6.09 0.20
C LEU A 520 4.15 5.28 -0.87
N GLY A 521 3.69 4.05 -1.08
CA GLY A 521 4.00 3.24 -2.24
C GLY A 521 3.27 3.80 -3.47
N THR A 522 4.04 4.29 -4.44
CA THR A 522 3.50 5.00 -5.61
C THR A 522 3.62 4.20 -6.90
N GLY A 523 2.77 4.49 -7.88
CA GLY A 523 2.92 3.99 -9.24
C GLY A 523 1.60 3.76 -9.93
N ALA A 524 1.65 3.13 -11.10
CA ALA A 524 0.48 2.61 -11.81
C ALA A 524 0.91 1.44 -12.69
N ALA A 525 -0.05 0.64 -13.15
CA ALA A 525 0.20 -0.58 -13.90
C ALA A 525 1.07 -0.45 -15.17
N PRO A 526 1.03 0.65 -15.97
CA PRO A 526 1.91 0.79 -17.13
C PRO A 526 3.40 0.73 -16.76
N LEU A 527 4.20 -0.01 -17.54
CA LEU A 527 5.65 -0.11 -17.33
C LEU A 527 6.41 1.22 -17.47
N THR A 528 5.79 2.23 -18.08
CA THR A 528 6.34 3.60 -18.20
C THR A 528 6.09 4.47 -16.97
N ASN A 529 5.18 4.06 -16.06
CA ASN A 529 4.81 4.83 -14.86
C ASN A 529 5.85 4.66 -13.72
N ILE A 530 7.10 5.01 -13.98
CA ILE A 530 8.22 4.83 -13.04
C ILE A 530 8.37 6.11 -12.24
N VAL A 531 7.91 6.13 -10.99
CA VAL A 531 7.90 7.31 -10.13
C VAL A 531 8.39 6.92 -8.74
N PRO A 532 9.13 7.79 -8.03
CA PRO A 532 9.65 7.46 -6.72
C PRO A 532 8.53 7.38 -5.69
N HIS A 533 8.57 6.35 -4.85
CA HIS A 533 7.79 6.30 -3.61
C HIS A 533 8.12 7.52 -2.74
N GLN A 534 7.23 7.91 -1.84
CA GLN A 534 7.39 9.15 -1.06
C GLN A 534 7.17 8.95 0.43
N MET A 535 8.11 9.46 1.22
CA MET A 535 8.03 9.52 2.68
C MET A 535 7.81 10.96 3.15
N PHE A 536 6.85 11.13 4.04
CA PHE A 536 6.45 12.42 4.59
C PHE A 536 6.57 12.42 6.10
N ARG A 537 7.44 13.32 6.61
CA ARG A 537 7.59 13.59 8.03
C ARG A 537 6.64 14.70 8.47
N ASN A 538 5.90 14.52 9.55
CA ASN A 538 4.96 15.48 10.10
C ASN A 538 5.70 16.57 10.88
N ALA A 539 5.60 17.81 10.41
CA ALA A 539 6.16 18.97 11.09
C ALA A 539 5.16 19.51 12.11
N GLN A 540 5.04 18.79 13.23
CA GLN A 540 4.28 19.23 14.41
C GLN A 540 2.81 19.55 14.16
N GLY A 541 2.14 18.77 13.31
CA GLY A 541 0.73 18.95 12.97
C GLY A 541 0.46 20.16 12.06
N GLN A 542 1.48 20.86 11.58
CA GLN A 542 1.31 22.04 10.74
C GLN A 542 1.31 21.71 9.25
N PHE A 543 2.27 20.89 8.82
CA PHE A 543 2.43 20.44 7.44
C PHE A 543 3.35 19.21 7.38
N PHE A 544 3.45 18.59 6.20
CA PHE A 544 4.36 17.47 5.98
C PHE A 544 5.60 17.89 5.19
N GLN A 545 6.75 17.42 5.63
CA GLN A 545 8.06 17.57 5.01
C GLN A 545 8.36 16.34 4.15
N ASN A 546 8.71 16.53 2.87
CA ASN A 546 9.18 15.40 2.06
C ASN A 546 10.59 15.02 2.52
N VAL A 547 10.75 13.80 3.04
CA VAL A 547 12.05 13.26 3.50
C VAL A 547 12.56 12.11 2.63
N THR A 548 11.93 11.90 1.46
CA THR A 548 12.18 10.76 0.56
C THR A 548 13.65 10.55 0.22
N THR A 549 14.34 11.59 -0.25
CA THR A 549 15.72 11.46 -0.77
C THR A 549 16.78 11.49 0.33
N SER A 550 16.50 12.17 1.46
CA SER A 550 17.35 12.09 2.66
C SER A 550 17.27 10.72 3.33
N GLY A 551 16.07 10.16 3.43
CA GLY A 551 15.80 8.87 4.06
C GLY A 551 16.16 7.67 3.20
N GLY A 552 16.23 7.83 1.88
CA GLY A 552 16.48 6.71 0.96
C GLY A 552 15.22 5.90 0.61
N PHE A 553 14.05 6.54 0.66
CA PHE A 553 12.75 5.88 0.45
C PHE A 553 12.29 5.88 -1.02
N GLY A 554 13.05 6.48 -1.94
CA GLY A 554 12.60 6.75 -3.31
C GLY A 554 12.61 5.54 -4.25
N HIS A 555 12.16 4.35 -3.87
CA HIS A 555 12.10 3.23 -4.82
C HIS A 555 11.31 3.59 -6.07
N LEU A 556 11.82 3.20 -7.24
CA LEU A 556 11.22 3.51 -8.55
C LEU A 556 10.27 2.44 -9.06
N GLN A 557 10.27 1.26 -8.43
CA GLN A 557 9.32 0.19 -8.73
C GLN A 557 7.92 0.56 -8.20
N LYS A 558 6.96 -0.35 -8.30
CA LYS A 558 5.57 -0.08 -7.91
C LYS A 558 5.37 -0.42 -6.44
N GLY A 559 5.10 0.58 -5.60
CA GLY A 559 4.90 0.37 -4.17
C GLY A 559 3.48 -0.04 -3.84
N HIS A 560 3.31 -0.99 -2.93
CA HIS A 560 2.00 -1.44 -2.46
C HIS A 560 1.97 -1.42 -0.93
N ALA A 561 2.09 -2.56 -0.26
CA ALA A 561 1.84 -2.64 1.16
C ALA A 561 3.01 -2.15 2.01
N VAL A 562 2.70 -1.36 3.03
CA VAL A 562 3.65 -0.81 4.00
C VAL A 562 3.23 -1.21 5.41
N ALA A 563 4.19 -1.63 6.24
CA ALA A 563 3.99 -1.83 7.68
C ALA A 563 5.11 -1.16 8.48
N PHE A 564 4.73 -0.45 9.53
CA PHE A 564 5.65 0.14 10.51
C PHE A 564 5.68 -0.75 11.76
N GLY A 565 6.87 -0.93 12.33
CA GLY A 565 6.98 -1.59 13.62
C GLY A 565 8.40 -1.67 14.15
N ASP A 566 8.51 -1.80 15.47
CA ASP A 566 9.78 -2.00 16.16
C ASP A 566 10.18 -3.48 16.11
N ILE A 567 10.65 -3.91 14.95
CA ILE A 567 10.92 -5.32 14.60
C ILE A 567 12.00 -5.94 15.50
N HIS A 568 12.92 -5.13 16.00
CA HIS A 568 14.05 -5.58 16.81
C HIS A 568 13.94 -5.21 18.28
N ASN A 569 12.77 -4.69 18.71
CA ASN A 569 12.49 -4.29 20.08
C ASN A 569 13.54 -3.31 20.66
N ASP A 570 14.06 -2.41 19.82
CA ASP A 570 15.06 -1.41 20.22
C ASP A 570 14.47 -0.02 20.45
N GLY A 571 13.17 0.12 20.22
CA GLY A 571 12.46 1.38 20.41
C GLY A 571 12.38 2.26 19.18
N THR A 572 12.85 1.82 18.03
CA THR A 572 12.70 2.56 16.76
C THR A 572 11.77 1.81 15.81
N GLN A 573 10.94 2.54 15.06
CA GLN A 573 10.09 1.90 14.06
C GLN A 573 10.86 1.66 12.76
N ASP A 574 11.05 0.40 12.42
CA ASP A 574 11.46 -0.03 11.09
C ASP A 574 10.25 -0.01 10.13
N ILE A 575 10.52 -0.06 8.83
CA ILE A 575 9.49 -0.10 7.80
C ILE A 575 9.72 -1.29 6.87
N PHE A 576 8.71 -2.12 6.71
CA PHE A 576 8.67 -3.15 5.68
C PHE A 576 7.76 -2.71 4.52
N GLU A 577 8.23 -2.88 3.29
CA GLU A 577 7.42 -2.61 2.10
C GLU A 577 7.44 -3.80 1.12
N VAL A 578 6.24 -4.17 0.65
CA VAL A 578 6.05 -5.04 -0.51
C VAL A 578 6.09 -4.18 -1.77
N ILE A 579 7.12 -4.40 -2.58
CA ILE A 579 7.35 -3.71 -3.84
C ILE A 579 7.12 -4.68 -4.99
N GLY A 580 6.38 -4.24 -5.99
CA GLY A 580 6.15 -4.97 -7.23
C GLY A 580 4.87 -4.52 -7.93
N GLY A 581 4.79 -4.66 -9.24
CA GLY A 581 3.62 -4.24 -10.04
C GLY A 581 2.71 -5.40 -10.43
N ALA A 582 1.72 -5.11 -11.28
CA ALA A 582 0.78 -6.12 -11.75
C ALA A 582 1.39 -7.07 -12.80
N TYR A 583 2.25 -6.55 -13.66
CA TYR A 583 2.96 -7.34 -14.66
C TYR A 583 4.06 -8.20 -14.03
N THR A 584 4.32 -9.36 -14.61
CA THR A 584 5.42 -10.24 -14.18
C THR A 584 6.79 -9.55 -14.26
N ALA A 585 6.98 -8.66 -15.23
CA ALA A 585 8.20 -7.85 -15.35
C ALA A 585 8.39 -6.82 -14.23
N ASP A 586 7.32 -6.46 -13.52
CA ASP A 586 7.39 -5.56 -12.36
C ASP A 586 7.57 -6.30 -11.04
N LYS A 587 7.86 -7.61 -11.07
CA LYS A 587 8.28 -8.31 -9.84
C LYS A 587 9.52 -7.62 -9.27
N PHE A 588 9.52 -7.41 -7.98
CA PHE A 588 10.65 -6.80 -7.28
C PHE A 588 10.88 -7.42 -5.91
N TRP A 589 12.02 -7.11 -5.33
CA TRP A 589 12.37 -7.51 -3.98
C TRP A 589 11.64 -6.62 -2.96
N SER A 590 11.05 -7.22 -1.95
CA SER A 590 10.58 -6.50 -0.75
C SER A 590 11.77 -5.86 -0.03
N VAL A 591 11.48 -4.78 0.70
CA VAL A 591 12.51 -4.02 1.43
C VAL A 591 12.17 -3.94 2.90
N LEU A 592 13.21 -3.96 3.73
CA LEU A 592 13.13 -3.74 5.16
C LEU A 592 14.06 -2.59 5.51
N PHE A 593 13.49 -1.40 5.66
CA PHE A 593 14.20 -0.21 6.06
C PHE A 593 14.49 -0.23 7.54
N LYS A 594 15.77 -0.39 7.90
CA LYS A 594 16.23 -0.22 9.27
C LYS A 594 16.30 1.25 9.63
N ASN A 595 15.65 1.62 10.72
CA ASN A 595 15.69 2.96 11.29
C ASN A 595 17.08 3.26 11.90
N PRO A 596 17.71 4.42 11.61
CA PRO A 596 18.98 4.81 12.20
C PRO A 596 18.89 5.28 13.67
N GLY A 597 17.68 5.59 14.15
CA GLY A 597 17.42 6.17 15.46
C GLY A 597 17.68 7.69 15.53
N HIS A 598 16.89 8.38 16.37
CA HIS A 598 16.86 9.86 16.43
C HIS A 598 17.02 10.43 17.84
N GLY A 599 17.28 9.57 18.84
CA GLY A 599 17.50 9.97 20.23
C GLY A 599 16.27 10.57 20.91
N ASN A 600 15.08 10.20 20.45
CA ASN A 600 13.81 10.47 21.11
C ASN A 600 13.35 9.22 21.87
N HIS A 601 12.49 9.44 22.85
CA HIS A 601 11.94 8.42 23.73
C HIS A 601 10.58 7.93 23.23
N TRP A 602 10.16 6.77 23.72
CA TRP A 602 8.92 6.12 23.26
C TRP A 602 8.24 5.34 24.39
N ILE A 603 7.00 4.91 24.17
CA ILE A 603 6.37 3.82 24.92
C ILE A 603 5.66 2.85 23.97
N LYS A 604 5.64 1.57 24.34
CA LYS A 604 4.79 0.56 23.68
C LYS A 604 3.70 0.09 24.64
N LEU A 605 2.49 -0.10 24.13
CA LEU A 605 1.34 -0.53 24.91
C LEU A 605 0.85 -1.91 24.44
N ARG A 606 0.70 -2.84 25.37
CA ARG A 606 -0.05 -4.09 25.19
C ARG A 606 -1.39 -3.94 25.89
N LEU A 607 -2.41 -3.53 25.14
CA LEU A 607 -3.76 -3.34 25.66
C LEU A 607 -4.54 -4.66 25.58
N LEU A 608 -5.11 -5.08 26.71
CA LEU A 608 -5.85 -6.34 26.83
C LEU A 608 -7.33 -6.06 27.18
N GLY A 609 -8.19 -6.11 26.16
CA GLY A 609 -9.63 -6.02 26.32
C GLY A 609 -10.22 -7.22 27.07
N THR A 610 -11.31 -6.97 27.80
CA THR A 610 -12.06 -8.01 28.53
C THR A 610 -13.56 -7.94 28.29
N LYS A 611 -14.10 -6.73 28.13
CA LYS A 611 -15.42 -6.44 27.56
C LYS A 611 -15.26 -5.93 26.14
N SER A 612 -14.25 -5.09 25.89
CA SER A 612 -13.81 -4.75 24.54
C SER A 612 -13.18 -5.95 23.84
N ASN A 613 -13.04 -5.85 22.51
CA ASN A 613 -12.27 -6.81 21.73
C ASN A 613 -10.84 -6.94 22.28
N ARG A 614 -10.26 -8.14 22.16
CA ARG A 614 -9.07 -8.56 22.91
C ARG A 614 -7.86 -7.65 22.71
N PHE A 615 -7.65 -7.18 21.49
CA PHE A 615 -6.54 -6.30 21.09
C PHE A 615 -6.90 -4.81 21.16
N ALA A 616 -8.05 -4.47 21.71
CA ALA A 616 -8.51 -3.10 21.94
C ALA A 616 -8.57 -2.24 20.66
N VAL A 617 -8.81 -2.83 19.49
CA VAL A 617 -9.01 -2.12 18.23
C VAL A 617 -10.13 -1.09 18.40
N GLY A 618 -9.84 0.18 18.10
CA GLY A 618 -10.71 1.33 18.36
C GLY A 618 -10.47 2.04 19.69
N ALA A 619 -9.58 1.54 20.56
CA ALA A 619 -9.26 2.24 21.81
C ALA A 619 -8.57 3.59 21.53
N ARG A 620 -9.01 4.62 22.26
CA ARG A 620 -8.38 5.96 22.24
C ARG A 620 -7.36 6.06 23.35
N ILE A 621 -6.17 6.49 22.99
CA ILE A 621 -5.05 6.69 23.90
C ILE A 621 -4.71 8.17 23.92
N ARG A 622 -4.59 8.74 25.12
CA ARG A 622 -4.13 10.11 25.34
C ARG A 622 -2.98 10.10 26.32
N LEU A 623 -1.83 10.58 25.88
CA LEU A 623 -0.67 10.85 26.72
C LEU A 623 -0.59 12.35 26.98
N LYS A 624 -0.16 12.69 28.19
CA LYS A 624 0.32 14.03 28.51
C LYS A 624 1.79 13.93 28.88
N ILE A 625 2.63 14.73 28.24
CA ILE A 625 4.07 14.75 28.46
C ILE A 625 4.54 16.17 28.72
N THR A 626 5.65 16.30 29.43
CA THR A 626 6.38 17.55 29.58
C THR A 626 7.80 17.35 29.08
N GLU A 627 8.17 18.07 28.03
CA GLU A 627 9.52 18.08 27.45
C GLU A 627 10.02 19.52 27.36
N GLU A 628 11.27 19.76 27.74
CA GLU A 628 11.90 21.09 27.68
C GLU A 628 11.09 22.21 28.35
N GLY A 629 10.28 21.88 29.36
CA GLY A 629 9.43 22.83 30.10
C GLY A 629 8.09 23.14 29.44
N SER A 630 7.79 22.53 28.28
CA SER A 630 6.51 22.63 27.58
C SER A 630 5.71 21.35 27.73
N THR A 631 4.44 21.48 28.08
CA THR A 631 3.51 20.35 28.12
C THR A 631 2.77 20.24 26.80
N ARG A 632 2.66 19.02 26.27
CA ARG A 632 1.77 18.70 25.14
C ARG A 632 1.07 17.36 25.35
N GLU A 633 0.04 17.14 24.53
CA GLU A 633 -0.72 15.90 24.52
C GLU A 633 -0.50 15.16 23.20
N ILE A 634 -0.53 13.84 23.26
CA ILE A 634 -0.34 12.96 22.11
C ILE A 634 -1.51 11.98 22.09
N PHE A 635 -2.13 11.83 20.92
CA PHE A 635 -3.32 11.02 20.76
C PHE A 635 -3.07 9.88 19.78
N ARG A 636 -3.56 8.68 20.11
CA ARG A 636 -3.48 7.51 19.22
C ARG A 636 -4.78 6.70 19.26
N THR A 637 -5.05 6.03 18.17
CA THR A 637 -6.11 5.02 18.06
C THR A 637 -5.49 3.69 17.75
N VAL A 638 -5.95 2.62 18.40
CA VAL A 638 -5.52 1.27 18.03
C VAL A 638 -6.20 0.86 16.72
N ASN A 639 -5.45 0.74 15.64
CA ASN A 639 -5.91 0.25 14.35
C ASN A 639 -4.75 -0.36 13.55
N SER A 640 -5.06 -0.99 12.41
CA SER A 640 -4.06 -1.57 11.50
C SER A 640 -3.32 -0.53 10.63
N GLY A 641 -3.82 0.71 10.61
CA GLY A 641 -3.27 1.81 9.84
C GLY A 641 -3.92 1.99 8.46
N GLY A 642 -3.08 1.98 7.41
CA GLY A 642 -3.43 2.35 6.04
C GLY A 642 -4.07 1.26 5.18
N SER A 643 -3.72 1.22 3.89
CA SER A 643 -4.25 0.24 2.93
C SER A 643 -3.14 -0.68 2.42
N PHE A 644 -3.50 -1.94 2.10
CA PHE A 644 -2.61 -3.01 1.64
C PHE A 644 -1.64 -3.56 2.69
N GLY A 645 -1.17 -2.72 3.59
CA GLY A 645 -0.32 -3.12 4.71
C GLY A 645 -0.97 -2.85 6.06
N ALA A 646 -0.62 -3.66 7.05
CA ALA A 646 -1.10 -3.54 8.41
C ALA A 646 0.08 -3.55 9.40
N SER A 647 0.17 -2.48 10.19
CA SER A 647 1.12 -2.34 11.28
C SER A 647 0.62 -3.08 12.52
N SER A 648 1.49 -3.28 13.52
CA SER A 648 1.09 -3.97 14.75
C SER A 648 -0.04 -3.24 15.47
N LEU A 649 -0.98 -4.02 16.02
CA LEU A 649 -2.04 -3.53 16.92
C LEU A 649 -1.50 -3.16 18.30
N ARG A 650 -0.19 -3.33 18.56
CA ARG A 650 0.50 -2.88 19.78
C ARG A 650 0.98 -1.45 19.57
N PRO A 651 0.32 -0.42 20.15
CA PRO A 651 0.66 0.97 19.85
C PRO A 651 2.07 1.29 20.33
N HIS A 652 2.85 1.87 19.43
CA HIS A 652 4.14 2.49 19.71
C HIS A 652 3.96 3.99 19.57
N VAL A 653 4.20 4.72 20.66
CA VAL A 653 4.01 6.17 20.74
C VAL A 653 5.33 6.84 21.05
N GLY A 654 5.84 7.67 20.14
CA GLY A 654 6.95 8.56 20.42
C GLY A 654 6.55 9.62 21.43
N VAL A 655 7.45 9.98 22.33
CA VAL A 655 7.24 11.02 23.36
C VAL A 655 8.32 12.10 23.30
N GLY A 656 9.03 12.21 22.17
CA GLY A 656 10.03 13.25 21.94
C GLY A 656 11.17 13.18 22.94
N LYS A 657 11.47 14.29 23.61
CA LYS A 657 12.53 14.38 24.62
C LYS A 657 12.05 14.06 26.04
N ALA A 658 10.77 13.74 26.23
CA ALA A 658 10.25 13.39 27.55
C ALA A 658 10.73 11.99 27.99
N SER A 659 11.53 11.92 29.05
CA SER A 659 11.95 10.64 29.65
C SER A 659 10.85 9.98 30.51
N ALA A 660 9.73 10.66 30.71
CA ALA A 660 8.57 10.17 31.45
C ALA A 660 7.28 10.84 30.96
N ILE A 661 6.16 10.12 31.15
CA ILE A 661 4.81 10.55 30.83
C ILE A 661 4.12 11.03 32.11
N ASP A 662 3.48 12.20 32.04
CA ASP A 662 2.78 12.84 33.16
C ASP A 662 1.45 12.15 33.45
N SER A 663 0.74 11.73 32.41
CA SER A 663 -0.47 10.90 32.54
C SER A 663 -0.77 10.11 31.28
N LEU A 664 -1.32 8.91 31.45
CA LEU A 664 -1.85 8.06 30.39
C LEU A 664 -3.34 7.83 30.61
N GLU A 665 -4.15 8.13 29.61
CA GLU A 665 -5.59 7.84 29.57
C GLU A 665 -5.89 6.88 28.42
N ILE A 666 -6.71 5.86 28.70
CA ILE A 666 -7.22 4.90 27.71
C ILE A 666 -8.73 4.88 27.80
N ARG A 667 -9.41 5.14 26.67
CA ARG A 667 -10.84 4.89 26.51
C ARG A 667 -11.01 3.61 25.71
N TRP A 668 -11.65 2.63 26.33
CA TRP A 668 -11.87 1.30 25.76
C TRP A 668 -13.11 1.29 24.83
N PRO A 669 -13.02 0.65 23.64
CA PRO A 669 -14.11 0.60 22.67
C PRO A 669 -15.22 -0.36 23.14
N GLY A 670 -16.47 -0.11 22.75
CA GLY A 670 -17.63 -0.92 23.17
C GLY A 670 -18.05 -0.68 24.64
N SER A 671 -17.15 -0.92 25.61
CA SER A 671 -17.45 -0.73 27.04
C SER A 671 -17.52 0.73 27.47
N GLY A 672 -16.82 1.63 26.75
CA GLY A 672 -16.70 3.05 27.07
C GLY A 672 -15.91 3.33 28.36
N LEU A 673 -15.29 2.32 28.97
CA LEU A 673 -14.50 2.51 30.18
C LEU A 673 -13.34 3.48 29.91
N VAL A 674 -13.11 4.42 30.82
CA VAL A 674 -11.95 5.30 30.80
C VAL A 674 -11.04 4.94 31.97
N GLN A 675 -9.81 4.50 31.68
CA GLN A 675 -8.77 4.24 32.67
C GLN A 675 -7.70 5.32 32.61
N ARG A 676 -7.22 5.74 33.79
CA ARG A 676 -6.26 6.83 33.93
C ARG A 676 -5.13 6.40 34.85
N PHE A 677 -3.90 6.65 34.41
CA PHE A 677 -2.68 6.42 35.18
C PHE A 677 -1.95 7.76 35.32
N SER A 678 -1.57 8.08 36.55
CA SER A 678 -0.80 9.30 36.84
C SER A 678 0.69 8.99 36.88
N GLY A 679 1.49 9.92 36.36
CA GLY A 679 2.93 9.81 36.28
C GLY A 679 3.67 10.03 37.61
N PRO A 680 5.01 9.90 37.58
CA PRO A 680 5.82 9.67 36.38
C PRO A 680 5.74 8.22 35.88
N ILE A 681 5.31 8.03 34.63
CA ILE A 681 5.38 6.74 33.93
C ILE A 681 6.66 6.77 33.09
N GLY A 682 7.58 5.83 33.28
CA GLY A 682 8.87 5.86 32.58
C GLY A 682 8.72 5.64 31.08
N ALA A 683 9.44 6.40 30.26
CA ALA A 683 9.58 6.12 28.84
C ALA A 683 10.55 4.93 28.59
N ASP A 684 10.71 4.57 27.32
CA ASP A 684 11.55 3.49 26.79
C ASP A 684 11.16 2.12 27.33
N LYS A 685 9.85 1.90 27.47
CA LYS A 685 9.27 0.72 28.11
C LYS A 685 8.01 0.23 27.41
N VAL A 686 7.77 -1.06 27.59
CA VAL A 686 6.53 -1.72 27.21
C VAL A 686 5.65 -1.87 28.44
N TYR A 687 4.38 -1.47 28.32
CA TYR A 687 3.39 -1.58 29.39
C TYR A 687 2.21 -2.45 28.96
N GLU A 688 1.92 -3.48 29.75
CA GLU A 688 0.66 -4.24 29.67
C GLU A 688 -0.40 -3.58 30.55
N ILE A 689 -1.56 -3.32 29.95
CA ILE A 689 -2.71 -2.74 30.63
C ILE A 689 -3.94 -3.58 30.30
N ARG A 690 -4.62 -4.04 31.34
CA ARG A 690 -5.85 -4.83 31.22
C ARG A 690 -7.06 -3.98 31.54
N GLU A 691 -8.05 -4.05 30.68
CA GLU A 691 -9.32 -3.35 30.85
C GLU A 691 -9.91 -3.60 32.25
N GLY A 692 -10.24 -2.52 32.96
CA GLY A 692 -10.87 -2.56 34.28
C GLY A 692 -9.93 -2.88 35.44
N ARG A 693 -8.61 -3.01 35.22
CA ARG A 693 -7.61 -3.15 36.28
C ARG A 693 -6.75 -1.90 36.40
N ASP A 694 -6.70 -1.32 37.58
CA ASP A 694 -5.86 -0.15 37.90
C ASP A 694 -4.38 -0.55 38.11
N GLU A 695 -3.83 -1.27 37.13
CA GLU A 695 -2.46 -1.79 37.15
C GLU A 695 -1.77 -1.45 35.83
N LEU A 696 -0.60 -0.81 35.94
CA LEU A 696 0.31 -0.54 34.83
C LEU A 696 1.53 -1.45 34.95
N LYS A 697 1.52 -2.59 34.24
CA LYS A 697 2.56 -3.61 34.38
C LYS A 697 3.64 -3.42 33.33
N SER A 698 4.85 -3.07 33.75
CA SER A 698 6.01 -3.07 32.84
C SER A 698 6.34 -4.51 32.44
N ILE A 699 6.49 -4.75 31.14
CA ILE A 699 6.94 -6.02 30.57
C ILE A 699 8.23 -5.81 29.76
N GLN A 700 8.87 -6.92 29.39
CA GLN A 700 10.05 -6.91 28.54
C GLN A 700 9.66 -6.78 27.07
#